data_AF-A0A7X6N3C6-F1
#
_entry.id   AF-A0A7X6N3C6-F1
#
_cell.length_a   1.000
_cell.length_b   1.000
_cell.length_c   1.000
_cell.angle_alpha   90.00
_cell.angle_beta   90.00
_cell.angle_gamma   90.00
#
_symmetry.space_group_name_H-M   'P 1'
#
loop_
_entity.id
_entity.type
_entity.pdbx_description
1 polymer ?
#
loop_
_entity_poly.entity_id
_entity_poly.type
_entity_poly.pdbx_seq_one_letter_code
_entity_poly.pdbx_strand_id
1 'polypeptide(L)'
;MIEAIKKESKKVLTDKEKAQLTLQAEILTTDLVRKAEKALVEFSSFSQEQVDKIVAAMALAGSENSLLLAHEAHDETGRGVVEDKDTKNRFASEFVFNAIKNDKTVGVINEDPVTGKVEIAAPLGVLAGIVPTTNPTSTTIFKAMLSAKTRNVIIFAFHPQAQKSSVHAAKIVYEAAIAAGAPKNFIQWIEKPSSYNTSALIQSPGIASILATGGPGMVNAALRSGNPSMGVGAGNGAVYVDYTANIDRAAEDLLLSKRFDNGMICATENSVIIDQGIYKAFLKKLAEQGAYLLPKADYKKLADFVFNEKHGVNGQVAGMSGRWIAQQAGIDLPADKDVILVELDEKNIGEKLSSEKLCPILSVYKSKDRQNAIAIVRALLNYQGAGHNAAIQIGAQDDPFVKEYADAVEASRILVNQPDSIGGVGDIYTDALRPSMTLGTGTWGKNSLSHNLSTYDLLNIKTVARRRNRPQWIRLPKDIYYENNSITYLQELANVDRAFIVADPGMVQFGFVDKILDQFALRQNHVKTSIYGAVKPDPTINQAIEIAKQMAEFQPDTIIAIGGGAALDAAKIARLLYEYSATHPGALDNGLVMADLFRKLKQKFMDIRKRIVKFEHQSLTQMVAIPTTSGTGSEVTPFAVITDDATHVKYPLADYELTPQVAIVDQSFVMTVPKQTVAYSGLDSLSHALESYVSVMASDFTRPWALQAIKLIFENLTASYNYDPTHPNKEGQAARTNMHTAATLAGMSFANAFLGINHSLAHKTGGEFDLPHGLAIAIAMPHVIAFNAVSGNVKRTPFPRYETYTAQKDYADIARYLGLNGENDSDLVAALLKEIAKLVKSVNINPTLSGNGIDKQHFESTLDKLVDLVYNDQCTPGNPRQPSLDEIKQLLRDQF
;
A
#
# COMPACT_ATOMS: atom_id res chain seq x y z
N MET A 1 -18.01 -45.69 -50.15
CA MET A 1 -17.52 -44.94 -51.32
C MET A 1 -16.59 -43.87 -50.81
N ILE A 2 -15.32 -43.93 -51.19
CA ILE A 2 -14.26 -43.02 -50.74
C ILE A 2 -14.16 -41.92 -51.79
N GLU A 3 -14.53 -40.69 -51.43
CA GLU A 3 -14.10 -39.50 -52.17
C GLU A 3 -13.01 -38.80 -51.36
N ALA A 4 -11.77 -38.92 -51.86
CA ALA A 4 -10.63 -38.20 -51.35
C ALA A 4 -10.81 -36.70 -51.66
N ILE A 5 -11.04 -35.89 -50.61
CA ILE A 5 -10.99 -34.44 -50.70
C ILE A 5 -9.54 -34.04 -50.99
N LYS A 6 -9.23 -33.82 -52.27
CA LYS A 6 -7.99 -33.15 -52.71
C LYS A 6 -7.93 -31.78 -52.05
N LYS A 7 -6.89 -31.55 -51.25
CA LYS A 7 -6.50 -30.22 -50.76
C LYS A 7 -6.15 -29.35 -51.98
N GLU A 8 -7.04 -28.45 -52.37
CA GLU A 8 -6.69 -27.40 -53.34
C GLU A 8 -5.48 -26.61 -52.82
N SER A 9 -4.46 -26.44 -53.66
CA SER A 9 -3.32 -25.60 -53.33
C SER A 9 -3.80 -24.16 -53.17
N LYS A 10 -3.67 -23.60 -51.96
CA LYS A 10 -3.99 -22.19 -51.71
C LYS A 10 -3.17 -21.32 -52.68
N LYS A 11 -3.86 -20.59 -53.57
CA LYS A 11 -3.25 -19.59 -54.46
C LYS A 11 -2.33 -18.67 -53.64
N VAL A 12 -1.05 -18.61 -54.00
CA VAL A 12 -0.11 -17.67 -53.39
C VAL A 12 -0.46 -16.27 -53.90
N LEU A 13 -0.89 -15.39 -52.99
CA LEU A 13 -1.24 -14.01 -53.31
C LEU A 13 0.02 -13.19 -53.63
N THR A 14 -0.04 -12.38 -54.69
CA THR A 14 0.96 -11.36 -55.00
C THR A 14 0.97 -10.26 -53.93
N ASP A 15 2.08 -9.54 -53.76
CA ASP A 15 2.15 -8.47 -52.75
C ASP A 15 1.16 -7.33 -53.03
N LYS A 16 0.81 -7.10 -54.30
CA LYS A 16 -0.26 -6.17 -54.69
C LYS A 16 -1.64 -6.65 -54.23
N GLU A 17 -1.95 -7.94 -54.38
CA GLU A 17 -3.21 -8.52 -53.89
C GLU A 17 -3.27 -8.48 -52.35
N LYS A 18 -2.15 -8.74 -51.65
CA LYS A 18 -2.09 -8.62 -50.19
C LYS A 18 -2.33 -7.18 -49.73
N ALA A 19 -1.65 -6.21 -50.34
CA ALA A 19 -1.81 -4.80 -50.01
C ALA A 19 -3.26 -4.32 -50.24
N GLN A 20 -3.90 -4.79 -51.30
CA GLN A 20 -5.31 -4.49 -51.58
C GLN A 20 -6.25 -5.06 -50.52
N LEU A 21 -6.03 -6.32 -50.08
CA LEU A 21 -6.83 -6.93 -49.01
C LEU A 21 -6.63 -6.22 -47.67
N THR A 22 -5.40 -5.79 -47.35
CA THR A 22 -5.12 -4.98 -46.16
C THR A 22 -5.88 -3.65 -46.20
N LEU A 23 -5.79 -2.91 -47.31
CA LEU A 23 -6.51 -1.64 -47.45
C LEU A 23 -8.03 -1.80 -47.33
N GLN A 24 -8.60 -2.86 -47.94
CA GLN A 24 -10.02 -3.17 -47.81
C GLN A 24 -10.42 -3.49 -46.36
N ALA A 25 -9.58 -4.23 -45.65
CA ALA A 25 -9.77 -4.56 -44.24
C ALA A 25 -9.72 -3.31 -43.34
N GLU A 26 -8.81 -2.39 -43.62
CA GLU A 26 -8.68 -1.11 -42.90
C GLU A 26 -9.90 -0.21 -43.13
N ILE A 27 -10.39 -0.10 -44.37
CA ILE A 27 -11.60 0.67 -44.69
C ILE A 27 -12.82 0.09 -43.97
N LEU A 28 -13.01 -1.23 -44.02
CA LEU A 28 -14.10 -1.92 -43.33
C LEU A 28 -14.03 -1.66 -41.81
N THR A 29 -12.86 -1.85 -41.22
CA THR A 29 -12.64 -1.66 -39.78
C THR A 29 -12.93 -0.24 -39.36
N THR A 30 -12.45 0.74 -40.13
CA THR A 30 -12.68 2.17 -39.87
C THR A 30 -14.17 2.50 -39.85
N ASP A 31 -14.96 1.92 -40.76
CA ASP A 31 -16.42 2.12 -40.77
C ASP A 31 -17.11 1.52 -39.54
N LEU A 32 -16.73 0.29 -39.14
CA LEU A 32 -17.27 -0.39 -37.96
C LEU A 32 -16.94 0.38 -36.67
N VAL A 33 -15.69 0.80 -36.50
CA VAL A 33 -15.21 1.57 -35.35
C VAL A 33 -15.96 2.89 -35.26
N ARG A 34 -16.08 3.63 -36.35
CA ARG A 34 -16.82 4.91 -36.39
C ARG A 34 -18.29 4.76 -35.95
N LYS A 35 -18.95 3.66 -36.32
CA LYS A 35 -20.32 3.36 -35.86
C LYS A 35 -20.33 3.00 -34.37
N ALA A 36 -19.35 2.23 -33.91
CA ALA A 36 -19.22 1.82 -32.52
C ALA A 36 -18.96 3.03 -31.62
N GLU A 37 -18.10 3.96 -32.02
CA GLU A 37 -17.82 5.20 -31.27
C GLU A 37 -19.08 6.05 -31.08
N LYS A 38 -19.94 6.15 -32.10
CA LYS A 38 -21.24 6.83 -31.96
C LYS A 38 -22.15 6.13 -30.95
N ALA A 39 -22.23 4.80 -31.03
CA ALA A 39 -23.01 4.00 -30.08
C ALA A 39 -22.44 4.12 -28.65
N LEU A 40 -21.11 4.18 -28.50
CA LEU A 40 -20.44 4.34 -27.22
C LEU A 40 -20.78 5.66 -26.54
N VAL A 41 -20.81 6.77 -27.29
CA VAL A 41 -21.19 8.09 -26.76
C VAL A 41 -22.61 8.04 -26.19
N GLU A 42 -23.55 7.45 -26.94
CA GLU A 42 -24.93 7.27 -26.48
C GLU A 42 -24.99 6.34 -25.26
N PHE A 43 -24.35 5.17 -25.32
CA PHE A 43 -24.44 4.15 -24.28
C PHE A 43 -23.79 4.58 -22.96
N SER A 44 -22.72 5.38 -23.03
CA SER A 44 -22.01 5.91 -21.85
C SER A 44 -22.91 6.81 -20.98
N SER A 45 -23.98 7.38 -21.55
CA SER A 45 -24.94 8.24 -20.85
C SER A 45 -26.02 7.49 -20.08
N PHE A 46 -26.13 6.16 -20.25
CA PHE A 46 -27.22 5.38 -19.68
C PHE A 46 -27.05 5.20 -18.16
N SER A 47 -28.18 5.14 -17.45
CA SER A 47 -28.22 4.82 -16.03
C SER A 47 -27.96 3.34 -15.77
N GLN A 48 -27.68 2.99 -14.50
CA GLN A 48 -27.50 1.59 -14.09
C GLN A 48 -28.73 0.76 -14.43
N GLU A 49 -29.93 1.27 -14.16
CA GLU A 49 -31.19 0.57 -14.40
C GLU A 49 -31.44 0.32 -15.89
N GLN A 50 -31.10 1.27 -16.76
CA GLN A 50 -31.22 1.11 -18.21
C GLN A 50 -30.27 0.02 -18.72
N VAL A 51 -29.02 0.02 -18.24
CA VAL A 51 -28.02 -1.00 -18.56
C VAL A 51 -28.47 -2.38 -18.08
N ASP A 52 -28.96 -2.47 -16.85
CA ASP A 52 -29.38 -3.74 -16.24
C ASP A 52 -30.58 -4.34 -16.98
N LYS A 53 -31.53 -3.50 -17.41
CA LYS A 53 -32.66 -3.91 -18.25
C LYS A 53 -32.20 -4.50 -19.58
N ILE A 54 -31.23 -3.87 -20.24
CA ILE A 54 -30.65 -4.34 -21.51
C ILE A 54 -29.99 -5.70 -21.31
N VAL A 55 -29.14 -5.84 -20.30
CA VAL A 55 -28.40 -7.08 -20.02
C VAL A 55 -29.36 -8.22 -19.64
N ALA A 56 -30.41 -7.95 -18.87
CA ALA A 56 -31.43 -8.95 -18.54
C ALA A 56 -32.16 -9.46 -19.79
N ALA A 57 -32.51 -8.58 -20.73
CA ALA A 57 -33.13 -8.98 -22.00
C ALA A 57 -32.19 -9.83 -22.86
N MET A 58 -30.90 -9.47 -22.92
CA MET A 58 -29.87 -10.27 -23.61
C MET A 58 -29.72 -11.66 -23.01
N ALA A 59 -29.68 -11.76 -21.67
CA ALA A 59 -29.55 -13.02 -20.96
C ALA A 59 -30.75 -13.94 -21.21
N LEU A 60 -31.97 -13.40 -21.14
CA LEU A 60 -33.19 -14.14 -21.43
C LEU A 60 -33.18 -14.68 -22.86
N ALA A 61 -32.90 -13.83 -23.86
CA ALA A 61 -32.88 -14.24 -25.26
C ALA A 61 -31.79 -15.29 -25.54
N GLY A 62 -30.63 -15.18 -24.90
CA GLY A 62 -29.56 -16.19 -24.97
C GLY A 62 -29.97 -17.54 -24.37
N SER A 63 -30.68 -17.54 -23.24
CA SER A 63 -31.18 -18.75 -22.59
C SER A 63 -32.32 -19.40 -23.40
N GLU A 64 -33.29 -18.65 -23.90
CA GLU A 64 -34.41 -19.18 -24.70
C GLU A 64 -33.97 -19.83 -26.02
N ASN A 65 -32.85 -19.36 -26.59
CA ASN A 65 -32.31 -19.87 -27.85
C ASN A 65 -31.08 -20.78 -27.67
N SER A 66 -30.80 -21.21 -26.44
CA SER A 66 -29.61 -21.98 -26.07
C SER A 66 -29.45 -23.27 -26.91
N LEU A 67 -30.51 -24.07 -27.03
CA LEU A 67 -30.49 -25.34 -27.77
C LEU A 67 -30.41 -25.13 -29.28
N LEU A 68 -31.11 -24.12 -29.82
CA LEU A 68 -31.03 -23.75 -31.23
C LEU A 68 -29.58 -23.42 -31.62
N LEU A 69 -28.94 -22.54 -30.85
CA LEU A 69 -27.56 -22.13 -31.07
C LEU A 69 -26.58 -23.29 -30.87
N ALA A 70 -26.91 -24.27 -30.02
CA ALA A 70 -26.12 -25.48 -29.83
C ALA A 70 -26.12 -26.36 -31.08
N HIS A 71 -27.29 -26.60 -31.69
CA HIS A 71 -27.42 -27.30 -32.96
C HIS A 71 -26.64 -26.60 -34.07
N GLU A 72 -26.85 -25.30 -34.26
CA GLU A 72 -26.17 -24.54 -35.32
C GLU A 72 -24.64 -24.56 -35.18
N ALA A 73 -24.13 -24.43 -33.96
CA ALA A 73 -22.70 -24.51 -33.70
C ALA A 73 -22.16 -25.93 -33.98
N HIS A 74 -22.88 -26.97 -33.58
CA HIS A 74 -22.48 -28.36 -33.86
C HIS A 74 -22.51 -28.64 -35.37
N ASP A 75 -23.59 -28.29 -36.06
CA ASP A 75 -23.78 -28.54 -37.49
C ASP A 75 -22.77 -27.78 -38.36
N GLU A 76 -22.45 -26.53 -38.00
CA GLU A 76 -21.47 -25.73 -38.73
C GLU A 76 -20.03 -26.22 -38.49
N THR A 77 -19.68 -26.54 -37.24
CA THR A 77 -18.29 -26.87 -36.88
C THR A 77 -17.96 -28.35 -37.04
N GLY A 78 -18.96 -29.22 -36.97
CA GLY A 78 -18.85 -30.67 -36.93
C GLY A 78 -18.25 -31.22 -35.63
N ARG A 79 -18.28 -30.45 -34.52
CA ARG A 79 -17.52 -30.77 -33.30
C ARG A 79 -18.38 -30.76 -32.05
N GLY A 80 -17.94 -31.52 -31.06
CA GLY A 80 -18.53 -31.53 -29.71
C GLY A 80 -19.87 -32.25 -29.65
N VAL A 81 -20.68 -31.90 -28.66
CA VAL A 81 -21.97 -32.55 -28.34
C VAL A 81 -23.03 -31.47 -28.17
N VAL A 82 -24.23 -31.67 -28.73
CA VAL A 82 -25.28 -30.63 -28.77
C VAL A 82 -25.75 -30.28 -27.36
N GLU A 83 -26.01 -31.29 -26.53
CA GLU A 83 -26.49 -31.15 -25.16
C GLU A 83 -25.49 -30.39 -24.28
N ASP A 84 -24.20 -30.65 -24.47
CA ASP A 84 -23.15 -29.94 -23.75
C ASP A 84 -23.02 -28.49 -24.25
N LYS A 85 -23.21 -28.25 -25.55
CA LYS A 85 -23.26 -26.87 -26.09
C LYS A 85 -24.48 -26.10 -25.59
N ASP A 86 -25.63 -26.74 -25.43
CA ASP A 86 -26.80 -26.13 -24.78
C ASP A 86 -26.45 -25.70 -23.36
N THR A 87 -25.85 -26.61 -22.58
CA THR A 87 -25.36 -26.33 -21.23
C THR A 87 -24.38 -25.15 -21.21
N LYS A 88 -23.43 -25.09 -22.15
CA LYS A 88 -22.50 -23.94 -22.28
C LYS A 88 -23.20 -22.63 -22.61
N ASN A 89 -24.24 -22.66 -23.45
CA ASN A 89 -25.01 -21.46 -23.79
C ASN A 89 -25.85 -20.98 -22.59
N ARG A 90 -26.44 -21.90 -21.82
CA ARG A 90 -27.12 -21.61 -20.55
C ARG A 90 -26.16 -21.04 -19.51
N PHE A 91 -24.97 -21.63 -19.36
CA PHE A 91 -23.92 -21.08 -18.52
C PHE A 91 -23.58 -19.63 -18.93
N ALA A 92 -23.31 -19.42 -20.22
CA ALA A 92 -22.93 -18.10 -20.73
C ALA A 92 -24.04 -17.05 -20.64
N SER A 93 -25.32 -17.45 -20.49
CA SER A 93 -26.46 -16.56 -20.33
C SER A 93 -26.88 -16.44 -18.86
N GLU A 94 -27.34 -17.51 -18.24
CA GLU A 94 -27.95 -17.54 -16.92
C GLU A 94 -26.95 -17.34 -15.78
N PHE A 95 -25.87 -18.11 -15.74
CA PHE A 95 -24.87 -18.05 -14.65
C PHE A 95 -24.11 -16.72 -14.71
N VAL A 96 -23.65 -16.34 -15.90
CA VAL A 96 -23.00 -15.04 -16.12
C VAL A 96 -23.92 -13.88 -15.73
N PHE A 97 -25.20 -13.90 -16.14
CA PHE A 97 -26.15 -12.85 -15.74
C PHE A 97 -26.31 -12.78 -14.23
N ASN A 98 -26.50 -13.91 -13.56
CA ASN A 98 -26.67 -13.95 -12.10
C ASN A 98 -25.45 -13.39 -11.36
N ALA A 99 -24.24 -13.63 -11.87
CA ALA A 99 -23.01 -13.12 -11.28
C ALA A 99 -22.78 -11.61 -11.49
N ILE A 100 -23.35 -11.02 -12.56
CA ILE A 100 -23.10 -9.61 -12.92
C ILE A 100 -24.31 -8.68 -12.70
N LYS A 101 -25.52 -9.19 -12.49
CA LYS A 101 -26.74 -8.37 -12.42
C LYS A 101 -26.66 -7.25 -11.38
N ASN A 102 -26.00 -7.50 -10.26
CA ASN A 102 -25.84 -6.55 -9.16
C ASN A 102 -24.51 -5.78 -9.18
N ASP A 103 -23.64 -6.00 -10.16
CA ASP A 103 -22.40 -5.24 -10.26
C ASP A 103 -22.72 -3.76 -10.52
N LYS A 104 -22.12 -2.87 -9.74
CA LYS A 104 -22.18 -1.43 -9.98
C LYS A 104 -21.16 -1.07 -11.05
N THR A 105 -21.65 -0.62 -12.19
CA THR A 105 -20.83 -0.34 -13.38
C THR A 105 -21.07 1.06 -13.93
N VAL A 106 -21.98 1.83 -13.34
CA VAL A 106 -22.39 3.18 -13.72
C VAL A 106 -22.15 4.18 -12.59
N GLY A 107 -21.52 5.32 -12.90
CA GLY A 107 -21.36 6.41 -11.94
C GLY A 107 -20.52 6.02 -10.73
N VAL A 108 -20.92 6.46 -9.54
CA VAL A 108 -20.25 6.15 -8.28
C VAL A 108 -20.48 4.69 -7.91
N ILE A 109 -19.41 3.91 -7.88
CA ILE A 109 -19.46 2.48 -7.53
C ILE A 109 -19.04 2.21 -6.09
N ASN A 110 -18.25 3.11 -5.51
CA ASN A 110 -17.80 3.06 -4.13
C ASN A 110 -17.57 4.48 -3.59
N GLU A 111 -17.99 4.75 -2.36
CA GLU A 111 -17.72 6.01 -1.67
C GLU A 111 -17.40 5.72 -0.21
N ASP A 112 -16.22 6.16 0.22
CA ASP A 112 -15.78 6.14 1.61
C ASP A 112 -15.65 7.59 2.09
N PRO A 113 -16.66 8.11 2.81
CA PRO A 113 -16.64 9.47 3.32
C PRO A 113 -15.57 9.69 4.39
N VAL A 114 -15.13 8.63 5.09
CA VAL A 114 -14.12 8.70 6.16
C VAL A 114 -12.73 8.87 5.56
N THR A 115 -12.39 8.14 4.50
CA THR A 115 -11.11 8.33 3.78
C THR A 115 -11.15 9.51 2.82
N GLY A 116 -12.35 9.92 2.38
CA GLY A 116 -12.56 10.96 1.36
C GLY A 116 -12.39 10.43 -0.06
N LYS A 117 -12.52 9.11 -0.26
CA LYS A 117 -12.34 8.41 -1.53
C LYS A 117 -13.69 8.18 -2.20
N VAL A 118 -13.81 8.54 -3.47
CA VAL A 118 -14.95 8.16 -4.33
C VAL A 118 -14.42 7.48 -5.59
N GLU A 119 -14.95 6.32 -5.94
CA GLU A 119 -14.61 5.59 -7.16
C GLU A 119 -15.77 5.66 -8.15
N ILE A 120 -15.47 6.11 -9.37
CA ILE A 120 -16.45 6.30 -10.43
C ILE A 120 -16.07 5.42 -11.62
N ALA A 121 -17.01 4.58 -12.07
CA ALA A 121 -16.84 3.70 -13.21
C ALA A 121 -17.09 4.39 -14.55
N ALA A 122 -16.18 4.20 -15.49
CA ALA A 122 -16.32 4.57 -16.89
C ALA A 122 -16.03 3.36 -17.80
N PRO A 123 -16.72 3.21 -18.94
CA PRO A 123 -16.38 2.16 -19.91
C PRO A 123 -14.92 2.28 -20.39
N LEU A 124 -14.33 1.18 -20.85
CA LEU A 124 -13.06 1.20 -21.58
C LEU A 124 -13.23 1.88 -22.95
N GLY A 125 -14.29 1.54 -23.68
CA GLY A 125 -14.61 2.10 -25.00
C GLY A 125 -15.10 1.04 -25.99
N VAL A 126 -14.51 1.03 -27.19
CA VAL A 126 -14.78 0.03 -28.23
C VAL A 126 -13.89 -1.19 -28.01
N LEU A 127 -14.49 -2.36 -27.88
CA LEU A 127 -13.81 -3.63 -27.66
C LEU A 127 -13.73 -4.45 -28.94
N ALA A 128 -12.61 -5.13 -29.16
CA ALA A 128 -12.48 -6.17 -30.19
C ALA A 128 -12.70 -7.56 -29.56
N GLY A 129 -13.77 -8.25 -29.95
CA GLY A 129 -14.10 -9.58 -29.44
C GLY A 129 -13.61 -10.68 -30.36
N ILE A 130 -12.55 -11.41 -29.98
CA ILE A 130 -12.09 -12.58 -30.74
C ILE A 130 -12.76 -13.84 -30.20
N VAL A 131 -13.35 -14.64 -31.07
CA VAL A 131 -14.15 -15.82 -30.68
C VAL A 131 -13.61 -17.08 -31.35
N PRO A 132 -13.36 -18.16 -30.58
CA PRO A 132 -12.81 -19.39 -31.12
C PRO A 132 -13.89 -20.28 -31.76
N THR A 133 -13.46 -21.25 -32.56
CA THR A 133 -14.37 -22.26 -33.15
C THR A 133 -14.91 -23.28 -32.13
N THR A 134 -14.33 -23.34 -30.93
CA THR A 134 -14.65 -24.36 -29.91
C THR A 134 -15.89 -23.98 -29.09
N ASN A 135 -15.97 -22.71 -28.70
CA ASN A 135 -17.06 -22.13 -27.91
C ASN A 135 -17.68 -20.92 -28.65
N PRO A 136 -18.15 -21.08 -29.90
CA PRO A 136 -18.50 -19.94 -30.75
C PRO A 136 -19.67 -19.12 -30.18
N THR A 137 -20.78 -19.77 -29.87
CA THR A 137 -22.03 -19.13 -29.44
C THR A 137 -21.97 -18.67 -27.99
N SER A 138 -21.57 -19.53 -27.06
CA SER A 138 -21.41 -19.20 -25.64
C SER A 138 -20.41 -18.07 -25.38
N THR A 139 -19.24 -18.05 -26.05
CA THR A 139 -18.28 -16.93 -25.89
C THR A 139 -18.85 -15.61 -26.43
N THR A 140 -19.64 -15.68 -27.51
CA THR A 140 -20.30 -14.50 -28.10
C THR A 140 -21.32 -13.91 -27.13
N ILE A 141 -22.19 -14.75 -26.55
CA ILE A 141 -23.18 -14.34 -25.54
C ILE A 141 -22.49 -13.73 -24.32
N PHE A 142 -21.50 -14.44 -23.76
CA PHE A 142 -20.72 -14.00 -22.60
C PHE A 142 -20.10 -12.61 -22.81
N LYS A 143 -19.34 -12.43 -23.90
CA LYS A 143 -18.65 -11.16 -24.19
C LYS A 143 -19.63 -10.03 -24.48
N ALA A 144 -20.73 -10.31 -25.17
CA ALA A 144 -21.75 -9.31 -25.46
C ALA A 144 -22.39 -8.78 -24.17
N MET A 145 -22.80 -9.68 -23.26
CA MET A 145 -23.42 -9.27 -21.99
C MET A 145 -22.45 -8.54 -21.06
N LEU A 146 -21.20 -9.02 -20.93
CA LEU A 146 -20.19 -8.32 -20.12
C LEU A 146 -19.90 -6.91 -20.66
N SER A 147 -19.77 -6.78 -21.98
CA SER A 147 -19.55 -5.49 -22.64
C SER A 147 -20.75 -4.56 -22.42
N ALA A 148 -21.97 -5.07 -22.56
CA ALA A 148 -23.19 -4.32 -22.32
C ALA A 148 -23.30 -3.85 -20.87
N LYS A 149 -23.08 -4.74 -19.90
CA LYS A 149 -23.14 -4.44 -18.46
C LYS A 149 -22.18 -3.33 -18.06
N THR A 150 -21.11 -3.12 -18.82
CA THR A 150 -20.07 -2.12 -18.55
C THR A 150 -20.15 -0.91 -19.48
N ARG A 151 -21.22 -0.78 -20.27
CA ARG A 151 -21.47 0.28 -21.27
C ARG A 151 -20.39 0.37 -22.35
N ASN A 152 -19.65 -0.71 -22.57
CA ASN A 152 -18.76 -0.84 -23.69
C ASN A 152 -19.55 -1.25 -24.93
N VAL A 153 -18.95 -0.97 -26.09
CA VAL A 153 -19.44 -1.45 -27.39
C VAL A 153 -18.44 -2.47 -27.93
N ILE A 154 -18.89 -3.46 -28.69
CA ILE A 154 -18.03 -4.57 -29.12
C ILE A 154 -18.16 -4.86 -30.61
N ILE A 155 -17.02 -5.10 -31.25
CA ILE A 155 -16.91 -5.56 -32.64
C ILE A 155 -16.28 -6.95 -32.61
N PHE A 156 -17.02 -7.95 -33.09
CA PHE A 156 -16.55 -9.33 -33.10
C PHE A 156 -15.78 -9.71 -34.38
N ALA A 157 -14.71 -10.48 -34.20
CA ALA A 157 -14.07 -11.26 -35.24
C ALA A 157 -14.23 -12.75 -34.91
N PHE A 158 -15.12 -13.42 -35.63
CA PHE A 158 -15.40 -14.85 -35.44
C PHE A 158 -14.45 -15.73 -36.25
N HIS A 159 -14.24 -16.95 -35.78
CA HIS A 159 -13.47 -17.94 -36.52
C HIS A 159 -14.20 -18.36 -37.81
N PRO A 160 -13.52 -18.53 -38.97
CA PRO A 160 -14.19 -18.85 -40.24
C PRO A 160 -15.02 -20.14 -40.24
N GLN A 161 -14.68 -21.11 -39.39
CA GLN A 161 -15.40 -22.39 -39.27
C GLN A 161 -16.62 -22.32 -38.33
N ALA A 162 -16.88 -21.17 -37.72
CA ALA A 162 -18.02 -20.98 -36.81
C ALA A 162 -18.66 -19.59 -37.01
N GLN A 163 -18.57 -19.06 -38.23
CA GLN A 163 -19.00 -17.70 -38.54
C GLN A 163 -20.52 -17.56 -38.41
N LYS A 164 -21.29 -18.49 -38.99
CA LYS A 164 -22.75 -18.38 -39.08
C LYS A 164 -23.39 -18.50 -37.71
N SER A 165 -23.02 -19.52 -36.95
CA SER A 165 -23.51 -19.76 -35.59
C SER A 165 -23.15 -18.59 -34.65
N SER A 166 -21.93 -18.08 -34.72
CA SER A 166 -21.52 -16.92 -33.89
C SER A 166 -22.26 -15.63 -34.27
N VAL A 167 -22.44 -15.36 -35.58
CA VAL A 167 -23.23 -14.21 -36.05
C VAL A 167 -24.67 -14.33 -35.59
N HIS A 168 -25.27 -15.51 -35.65
CA HIS A 168 -26.65 -15.70 -35.19
C HIS A 168 -26.78 -15.47 -33.68
N ALA A 169 -25.85 -15.99 -32.87
CA ALA A 169 -25.81 -15.70 -31.43
C ALA A 169 -25.67 -14.20 -31.14
N ALA A 170 -24.77 -13.49 -31.83
CA ALA A 170 -24.60 -12.04 -31.70
C ALA A 170 -25.88 -11.29 -32.09
N LYS A 171 -26.54 -11.72 -33.17
CA LYS A 171 -27.78 -11.12 -33.67
C LYS A 171 -28.94 -11.28 -32.67
N ILE A 172 -29.12 -12.46 -32.09
CA ILE A 172 -30.18 -12.73 -31.10
C ILE A 172 -30.04 -11.78 -29.90
N VAL A 173 -28.86 -11.71 -29.29
CA VAL A 173 -28.65 -10.84 -28.13
C VAL A 173 -28.66 -9.35 -28.51
N TYR A 174 -28.19 -9.00 -29.71
CA TYR A 174 -28.27 -7.63 -30.21
C TYR A 174 -29.72 -7.17 -30.40
N GLU A 175 -30.57 -7.97 -31.05
CA GLU A 175 -31.98 -7.63 -31.28
C GLU A 175 -32.75 -7.49 -29.98
N ALA A 176 -32.51 -8.40 -29.01
CA ALA A 176 -33.08 -8.30 -27.67
C ALA A 176 -32.64 -7.02 -26.94
N ALA A 177 -31.34 -6.67 -27.03
CA ALA A 177 -30.82 -5.44 -26.46
C ALA A 177 -31.42 -4.18 -27.09
N ILE A 178 -31.54 -4.13 -28.43
CA ILE A 178 -32.17 -3.02 -29.15
C ILE A 178 -33.63 -2.86 -28.71
N ALA A 179 -34.38 -3.97 -28.62
CA ALA A 179 -35.76 -3.95 -28.13
C ALA A 179 -35.87 -3.46 -26.67
N ALA A 180 -34.85 -3.70 -25.84
CA ALA A 180 -34.77 -3.21 -24.47
C ALA A 180 -34.32 -1.74 -24.34
N GLY A 181 -33.82 -1.13 -25.43
CA GLY A 181 -33.44 0.27 -25.51
C GLY A 181 -31.95 0.54 -25.75
N ALA A 182 -31.14 -0.47 -26.11
CA ALA A 182 -29.72 -0.29 -26.40
C ALA A 182 -29.47 0.54 -27.68
N PRO A 183 -28.33 1.27 -27.79
CA PRO A 183 -27.98 2.02 -28.99
C PRO A 183 -27.74 1.12 -30.20
N LYS A 184 -28.09 1.61 -31.39
CA LYS A 184 -27.78 0.89 -32.64
C LYS A 184 -26.26 0.73 -32.82
N ASN A 185 -25.82 -0.42 -33.31
CA ASN A 185 -24.41 -0.76 -33.58
C ASN A 185 -23.51 -0.88 -32.33
N PHE A 186 -24.07 -1.01 -31.13
CA PHE A 186 -23.26 -1.27 -29.93
C PHE A 186 -22.66 -2.69 -29.91
N ILE A 187 -23.27 -3.63 -30.65
CA ILE A 187 -22.68 -4.92 -31.03
C ILE A 187 -22.59 -4.94 -32.56
N GLN A 188 -21.40 -5.25 -33.08
CA GLN A 188 -21.11 -5.41 -34.50
C GLN A 188 -20.20 -6.62 -34.72
N TRP A 189 -20.01 -7.04 -35.97
CA TRP A 189 -19.09 -8.12 -36.34
C TRP A 189 -18.53 -7.95 -37.75
N ILE A 190 -17.45 -8.67 -38.05
CA ILE A 190 -16.88 -8.78 -39.39
C ILE A 190 -17.68 -9.82 -40.18
N GLU A 191 -18.36 -9.40 -41.26
CA GLU A 191 -19.19 -10.28 -42.09
C GLU A 191 -18.41 -11.37 -42.84
N LYS A 192 -17.21 -11.03 -43.34
CA LYS A 192 -16.33 -11.95 -44.09
C LYS A 192 -15.05 -12.18 -43.30
N PRO A 193 -14.92 -13.29 -42.55
CA PRO A 193 -13.77 -13.51 -41.70
C PRO A 193 -12.51 -13.74 -42.53
N SER A 194 -11.44 -13.02 -42.20
CA SER A 194 -10.12 -13.20 -42.81
C SER A 194 -9.02 -12.76 -41.85
N SER A 195 -7.79 -13.23 -42.08
CA SER A 195 -6.64 -12.78 -41.29
C SER A 195 -6.41 -11.27 -41.43
N TYR A 196 -6.62 -10.71 -42.63
CA TYR A 196 -6.50 -9.28 -42.89
C TYR A 196 -7.52 -8.46 -42.09
N ASN A 197 -8.78 -8.88 -42.11
CA ASN A 197 -9.86 -8.19 -41.37
C ASN A 197 -9.64 -8.28 -39.85
N THR A 198 -9.19 -9.43 -39.35
CA THR A 198 -8.90 -9.59 -37.92
C THR A 198 -7.72 -8.73 -37.49
N SER A 199 -6.63 -8.72 -38.28
CA SER A 199 -5.46 -7.88 -38.02
C SER A 199 -5.80 -6.39 -38.04
N ALA A 200 -6.56 -5.94 -39.05
CA ALA A 200 -7.00 -4.55 -39.14
C ALA A 200 -7.85 -4.13 -37.92
N LEU A 201 -8.75 -5.01 -37.46
CA LEU A 201 -9.55 -4.76 -36.26
C LEU A 201 -8.67 -4.58 -35.01
N ILE A 202 -7.83 -5.56 -34.69
CA ILE A 202 -7.05 -5.54 -33.44
C ILE A 202 -5.94 -4.47 -33.42
N GLN A 203 -5.49 -4.01 -34.59
CA GLN A 203 -4.49 -2.94 -34.75
C GLN A 203 -5.10 -1.54 -34.90
N SER A 204 -6.43 -1.44 -35.02
CA SER A 204 -7.09 -0.15 -35.19
C SER A 204 -6.92 0.73 -33.95
N PRO A 205 -6.54 2.01 -34.09
CA PRO A 205 -6.37 2.92 -32.95
C PRO A 205 -7.68 3.25 -32.23
N GLY A 206 -8.85 2.97 -32.83
CA GLY A 206 -10.14 3.16 -32.19
C GLY A 206 -10.59 2.01 -31.29
N ILE A 207 -9.81 0.93 -31.18
CA ILE A 207 -10.06 -0.16 -30.24
C ILE A 207 -9.39 0.16 -28.89
N ALA A 208 -10.20 0.24 -27.84
CA ALA A 208 -9.74 0.47 -26.48
C ALA A 208 -9.10 -0.78 -25.86
N SER A 209 -9.69 -1.96 -26.12
CA SER A 209 -9.10 -3.23 -25.69
C SER A 209 -9.57 -4.43 -26.51
N ILE A 210 -8.75 -5.49 -26.53
CA ILE A 210 -9.02 -6.73 -27.24
C ILE A 210 -9.31 -7.84 -26.24
N LEU A 211 -10.47 -8.49 -26.37
CA LEU A 211 -10.81 -9.71 -25.65
C LEU A 211 -10.39 -10.91 -26.52
N ALA A 212 -9.17 -11.39 -26.33
CA ALA A 212 -8.54 -12.40 -27.18
C ALA A 212 -8.77 -13.83 -26.67
N THR A 213 -9.90 -14.44 -27.05
CA THR A 213 -10.17 -15.87 -26.78
C THR A 213 -9.90 -16.69 -28.03
N GLY A 214 -8.76 -17.36 -28.07
CA GLY A 214 -8.34 -18.14 -29.24
C GLY A 214 -7.03 -18.87 -28.99
N GLY A 215 -6.55 -19.60 -30.00
CA GLY A 215 -5.28 -20.31 -29.89
C GLY A 215 -4.07 -19.38 -29.70
N PRO A 216 -2.91 -19.92 -29.29
CA PRO A 216 -1.73 -19.14 -28.95
C PRO A 216 -1.28 -18.12 -30.01
N GLY A 217 -1.43 -18.45 -31.31
CA GLY A 217 -1.09 -17.55 -32.40
C GLY A 217 -1.94 -16.27 -32.43
N MET A 218 -3.23 -16.36 -32.08
CA MET A 218 -4.13 -15.22 -32.06
C MET A 218 -3.93 -14.35 -30.83
N VAL A 219 -3.70 -14.97 -29.67
CA VAL A 219 -3.32 -14.27 -28.43
C VAL A 219 -2.01 -13.51 -28.65
N ASN A 220 -1.01 -14.13 -29.27
CA ASN A 220 0.25 -13.48 -29.61
C ASN A 220 0.06 -12.30 -30.58
N ALA A 221 -0.84 -12.44 -31.56
CA ALA A 221 -1.17 -11.34 -32.47
C ALA A 221 -1.84 -10.17 -31.74
N ALA A 222 -2.75 -10.43 -30.80
CA ALA A 222 -3.37 -9.41 -29.96
C ALA A 222 -2.35 -8.70 -29.06
N LEU A 223 -1.42 -9.43 -28.44
CA LEU A 223 -0.34 -8.86 -27.63
C LEU A 223 0.61 -7.96 -28.43
N ARG A 224 0.73 -8.20 -29.75
CA ARG A 224 1.59 -7.44 -30.66
C ARG A 224 0.84 -6.37 -31.46
N SER A 225 -0.45 -6.17 -31.21
CA SER A 225 -1.27 -5.28 -32.03
C SER A 225 -1.05 -3.79 -31.73
N GLY A 226 -0.44 -3.47 -30.58
CA GLY A 226 -0.29 -2.10 -30.08
C GLY A 226 -1.43 -1.65 -29.14
N ASN A 227 -2.53 -2.40 -29.09
CA ASN A 227 -3.65 -2.12 -28.20
C ASN A 227 -3.60 -2.99 -26.93
N PRO A 228 -4.13 -2.52 -25.78
CA PRO A 228 -4.30 -3.35 -24.59
C PRO A 228 -5.11 -4.60 -24.91
N SER A 229 -4.63 -5.78 -24.50
CA SER A 229 -5.33 -7.03 -24.72
C SER A 229 -5.49 -7.81 -23.42
N MET A 230 -6.66 -8.42 -23.28
CA MET A 230 -7.02 -9.39 -22.27
C MET A 230 -7.19 -10.73 -22.98
N GLY A 231 -6.16 -11.56 -22.90
CA GLY A 231 -6.10 -12.84 -23.59
C GLY A 231 -6.25 -14.03 -22.67
N VAL A 232 -6.30 -15.20 -23.32
CA VAL A 232 -6.21 -16.52 -22.69
C VAL A 232 -4.86 -17.16 -23.04
N GLY A 233 -4.55 -18.31 -22.45
CA GLY A 233 -3.39 -19.14 -22.81
C GLY A 233 -3.82 -20.52 -23.29
N ALA A 234 -2.87 -21.34 -23.75
CA ALA A 234 -3.13 -22.75 -23.97
C ALA A 234 -3.52 -23.42 -22.65
N GLY A 235 -4.49 -24.33 -22.69
CA GLY A 235 -4.97 -25.06 -21.51
C GLY A 235 -4.44 -26.48 -21.51
N ASN A 236 -3.39 -26.75 -20.73
CA ASN A 236 -2.85 -28.11 -20.56
C ASN A 236 -2.99 -28.55 -19.09
N GLY A 237 -4.19 -28.40 -18.54
CA GLY A 237 -4.46 -28.66 -17.12
C GLY A 237 -3.99 -30.05 -16.69
N ALA A 238 -3.44 -30.12 -15.47
CA ALA A 238 -2.97 -31.35 -14.87
C ALA A 238 -3.59 -31.52 -13.48
N VAL A 239 -4.08 -32.73 -13.19
CA VAL A 239 -4.70 -33.07 -11.90
C VAL A 239 -3.86 -34.09 -11.15
N TYR A 240 -3.57 -33.83 -9.88
CA TYR A 240 -2.97 -34.81 -8.97
C TYR A 240 -4.06 -35.54 -8.17
N VAL A 241 -4.05 -36.86 -8.17
CA VAL A 241 -4.91 -37.69 -7.31
C VAL A 241 -4.07 -38.22 -6.16
N ASP A 242 -4.24 -37.58 -5.00
CA ASP A 242 -3.54 -37.89 -3.76
C ASP A 242 -3.96 -39.25 -3.19
N TYR A 243 -3.07 -39.91 -2.45
CA TYR A 243 -3.36 -41.22 -1.86
C TYR A 243 -4.56 -41.21 -0.88
N THR A 244 -4.93 -40.04 -0.35
CA THR A 244 -6.11 -39.87 0.53
C THR A 244 -7.41 -39.60 -0.23
N ALA A 245 -7.36 -39.43 -1.56
CA ALA A 245 -8.51 -39.02 -2.35
C ALA A 245 -9.67 -40.02 -2.27
N ASN A 246 -10.89 -39.48 -2.33
CA ASN A 246 -12.05 -40.29 -2.68
C ASN A 246 -11.93 -40.68 -4.17
N ILE A 247 -11.46 -41.91 -4.41
CA ILE A 247 -11.18 -42.41 -5.77
C ILE A 247 -12.42 -42.53 -6.65
N ASP A 248 -13.61 -42.73 -6.08
CA ASP A 248 -14.85 -42.79 -6.85
C ASP A 248 -15.24 -41.40 -7.35
N ARG A 249 -15.23 -40.38 -6.47
CA ARG A 249 -15.45 -38.99 -6.87
C ARG A 249 -14.41 -38.54 -7.91
N ALA A 250 -13.13 -38.82 -7.64
CA ALA A 250 -12.06 -38.41 -8.54
C ALA A 250 -12.18 -39.02 -9.95
N ALA A 251 -12.71 -40.24 -10.06
CA ALA A 251 -12.96 -40.88 -11.36
C ALA A 251 -14.16 -40.24 -12.08
N GLU A 252 -15.26 -40.00 -11.36
CA GLU A 252 -16.45 -39.32 -11.88
C GLU A 252 -16.13 -37.91 -12.39
N ASP A 253 -15.49 -37.08 -11.56
CA ASP A 253 -15.12 -35.71 -11.91
C ASP A 253 -14.27 -35.68 -13.18
N LEU A 254 -13.23 -36.51 -13.23
CA LEU A 254 -12.28 -36.56 -14.34
C LEU A 254 -12.94 -37.02 -15.64
N LEU A 255 -13.79 -38.05 -15.60
CA LEU A 255 -14.48 -38.54 -16.80
C LEU A 255 -15.61 -37.61 -17.24
N LEU A 256 -16.34 -37.01 -16.31
CA LEU A 256 -17.32 -35.95 -16.60
C LEU A 256 -16.64 -34.80 -17.33
N SER A 257 -15.54 -34.29 -16.78
CA SER A 257 -14.78 -33.20 -17.36
C SER A 257 -14.29 -33.53 -18.78
N LYS A 258 -13.77 -34.75 -18.98
CA LYS A 258 -13.21 -35.21 -20.24
C LYS A 258 -14.26 -35.49 -21.32
N ARG A 259 -15.48 -35.84 -20.93
CA ARG A 259 -16.62 -36.08 -21.82
C ARG A 259 -17.35 -34.80 -22.22
N PHE A 260 -17.39 -33.80 -21.33
CA PHE A 260 -18.13 -32.57 -21.57
C PHE A 260 -17.65 -31.85 -22.84
N ASP A 261 -18.54 -31.74 -23.82
CA ASP A 261 -18.32 -31.28 -25.19
C ASP A 261 -17.11 -31.93 -25.87
N ASN A 262 -16.89 -33.22 -25.59
CA ASN A 262 -15.71 -34.00 -25.96
C ASN A 262 -14.39 -33.37 -25.46
N GLY A 263 -14.36 -32.79 -24.27
CA GLY A 263 -13.14 -32.27 -23.63
C GLY A 263 -12.58 -31.01 -24.29
N MET A 264 -13.45 -30.21 -24.91
CA MET A 264 -13.08 -29.05 -25.74
C MET A 264 -12.98 -27.73 -24.94
N ILE A 265 -13.38 -27.72 -23.66
CA ILE A 265 -13.12 -26.60 -22.77
C ILE A 265 -11.62 -26.55 -22.44
N CYS A 266 -11.00 -25.37 -22.53
CA CYS A 266 -9.56 -25.22 -22.30
C CYS A 266 -9.13 -25.56 -20.85
N ALA A 267 -10.03 -25.46 -19.88
CA ALA A 267 -9.74 -25.88 -18.51
C ALA A 267 -9.70 -27.40 -18.32
N THR A 268 -10.20 -28.19 -19.29
CA THR A 268 -10.23 -29.66 -19.17
C THR A 268 -8.83 -30.24 -18.93
N GLU A 269 -8.75 -31.24 -18.06
CA GLU A 269 -7.54 -31.99 -17.77
C GLU A 269 -7.00 -32.66 -19.04
N ASN A 270 -5.69 -32.56 -19.21
CA ASN A 270 -4.93 -33.24 -20.25
C ASN A 270 -4.04 -34.34 -19.67
N SER A 271 -3.71 -34.24 -18.38
CA SER A 271 -2.91 -35.22 -17.65
C SER A 271 -3.46 -35.47 -16.25
N VAL A 272 -3.41 -36.73 -15.82
CA VAL A 272 -3.65 -37.17 -14.44
C VAL A 272 -2.35 -37.74 -13.87
N ILE A 273 -1.96 -37.26 -12.71
CA ILE A 273 -0.85 -37.77 -11.91
C ILE A 273 -1.47 -38.54 -10.76
N ILE A 274 -1.20 -39.84 -10.65
CA ILE A 274 -1.84 -40.70 -9.66
C ILE A 274 -0.79 -41.19 -8.67
N ASP A 275 -1.07 -41.04 -7.38
CA ASP A 275 -0.21 -41.55 -6.32
C ASP A 275 -0.02 -43.08 -6.43
N GLN A 276 1.21 -43.54 -6.23
CA GLN A 276 1.56 -44.95 -6.30
C GLN A 276 0.69 -45.86 -5.41
N GLY A 277 0.21 -45.37 -4.26
CA GLY A 277 -0.60 -46.13 -3.31
C GLY A 277 -1.98 -46.49 -3.85
N ILE A 278 -2.54 -45.67 -4.74
CA ILE A 278 -3.89 -45.86 -5.31
C ILE A 278 -3.88 -46.14 -6.82
N TYR A 279 -2.72 -46.09 -7.48
CA TYR A 279 -2.56 -46.19 -8.94
C TYR A 279 -3.39 -47.30 -9.60
N LYS A 280 -3.27 -48.55 -9.12
CA LYS A 280 -3.98 -49.70 -9.70
C LYS A 280 -5.49 -49.63 -9.45
N ALA A 281 -5.90 -49.21 -8.25
CA ALA A 281 -7.31 -49.11 -7.89
C ALA A 281 -8.02 -48.02 -8.70
N PHE A 282 -7.36 -46.87 -8.87
CA PHE A 282 -7.91 -45.75 -9.64
C PHE A 282 -8.01 -46.05 -11.13
N LEU A 283 -6.98 -46.65 -11.75
CA LEU A 283 -7.07 -47.08 -13.16
C LEU A 283 -8.18 -48.11 -13.39
N LYS A 284 -8.39 -49.03 -12.44
CA LYS A 284 -9.50 -49.98 -12.51
C LYS A 284 -10.84 -49.24 -12.50
N LYS A 285 -11.00 -48.21 -11.65
CA LYS A 285 -12.22 -47.39 -11.57
C LYS A 285 -12.49 -46.64 -12.87
N LEU A 286 -11.49 -45.97 -13.42
CA LEU A 286 -11.61 -45.31 -14.72
C LEU A 286 -12.01 -46.31 -15.82
N ALA A 287 -11.44 -47.51 -15.82
CA ALA A 287 -11.79 -48.55 -16.78
C ALA A 287 -13.22 -49.08 -16.61
N GLU A 288 -13.68 -49.29 -15.37
CA GLU A 288 -15.07 -49.67 -15.05
C GLU A 288 -16.07 -48.63 -15.58
N GLN A 289 -15.67 -47.36 -15.64
CA GLN A 289 -16.52 -46.24 -16.06
C GLN A 289 -16.33 -45.80 -17.52
N GLY A 290 -15.66 -46.59 -18.37
CA GLY A 290 -15.58 -46.35 -19.81
C GLY A 290 -14.25 -45.79 -20.35
N ALA A 291 -13.23 -45.63 -19.50
CA ALA A 291 -11.89 -45.30 -19.97
C ALA A 291 -11.13 -46.54 -20.47
N TYR A 292 -10.22 -46.36 -21.43
CA TYR A 292 -9.39 -47.44 -21.99
C TYR A 292 -7.92 -47.09 -21.93
N LEU A 293 -7.15 -47.89 -21.20
CA LEU A 293 -5.68 -47.80 -21.21
C LEU A 293 -5.14 -48.37 -22.52
N LEU A 294 -4.67 -47.47 -23.39
CA LEU A 294 -4.20 -47.83 -24.72
C LEU A 294 -2.89 -48.65 -24.64
N PRO A 295 -2.74 -49.72 -25.42
CA PRO A 295 -1.46 -50.42 -25.54
C PRO A 295 -0.36 -49.52 -26.13
N LYS A 296 0.86 -49.58 -25.57
CA LYS A 296 2.00 -48.75 -26.03
C LYS A 296 2.31 -48.85 -27.53
N ALA A 297 1.99 -49.99 -28.15
CA ALA A 297 2.17 -50.20 -29.59
C ALA A 297 1.38 -49.22 -30.46
N ASP A 298 0.26 -48.67 -29.95
CA ASP A 298 -0.63 -47.77 -30.69
C ASP A 298 -0.38 -46.28 -30.37
N TYR A 299 0.52 -45.95 -29.45
CA TYR A 299 0.80 -44.56 -29.06
C TYR A 299 1.23 -43.70 -30.24
N LYS A 300 2.11 -44.24 -31.11
CA LYS A 300 2.60 -43.51 -32.27
C LYS A 300 1.48 -43.21 -33.26
N LYS A 301 0.58 -44.16 -33.51
CA LYS A 301 -0.58 -43.97 -34.39
C LYS A 301 -1.48 -42.85 -33.88
N LEU A 302 -1.78 -42.88 -32.58
CA LEU A 302 -2.57 -41.83 -31.93
C LEU A 302 -1.87 -40.47 -32.02
N ALA A 303 -0.58 -40.41 -31.65
CA ALA A 303 0.18 -39.16 -31.62
C ALA A 303 0.32 -38.51 -33.01
N ASP A 304 0.56 -39.30 -34.05
CA ASP A 304 0.72 -38.80 -35.42
C ASP A 304 -0.61 -38.31 -36.02
N PHE A 305 -1.74 -38.90 -35.62
CA PHE A 305 -3.06 -38.44 -36.05
C PHE A 305 -3.52 -37.20 -35.27
N VAL A 306 -3.32 -37.16 -33.95
CA VAL A 306 -3.85 -36.11 -33.07
C VAL A 306 -3.06 -34.80 -33.19
N PHE A 307 -1.74 -34.86 -33.37
CA PHE A 307 -0.87 -33.68 -33.30
C PHE A 307 -0.14 -33.37 -34.60
N ASN A 308 0.08 -32.08 -34.85
CA ASN A 308 0.99 -31.60 -35.89
C ASN A 308 2.46 -31.60 -35.42
N GLU A 309 3.37 -31.20 -36.30
CA GLU A 309 4.81 -31.13 -36.02
C GLU A 309 5.20 -30.14 -34.90
N LYS A 310 4.36 -29.12 -34.65
CA LYS A 310 4.54 -28.15 -33.55
C LYS A 310 3.87 -28.60 -32.25
N HIS A 311 3.48 -29.87 -32.16
CA HIS A 311 2.78 -30.46 -31.03
C HIS A 311 1.41 -29.83 -30.72
N GLY A 312 0.86 -29.05 -31.67
CA GLY A 312 -0.51 -28.54 -31.57
C GLY A 312 -1.52 -29.57 -32.09
N VAL A 313 -2.72 -29.58 -31.52
CA VAL A 313 -3.82 -30.44 -31.97
C VAL A 313 -4.15 -30.15 -33.43
N ASN A 314 -4.27 -31.20 -34.24
CA ASN A 314 -4.74 -31.10 -35.61
C ASN A 314 -6.19 -30.58 -35.62
N GLY A 315 -6.47 -29.58 -36.45
CA GLY A 315 -7.77 -28.88 -36.42
C GLY A 315 -8.99 -29.80 -36.57
N GLN A 316 -8.85 -30.90 -37.30
CA GLN A 316 -9.90 -31.91 -37.50
C GLN A 316 -10.18 -32.79 -36.27
N VAL A 317 -9.37 -32.74 -35.23
CA VAL A 317 -9.43 -33.63 -34.06
C VAL A 317 -10.10 -32.97 -32.86
N ALA A 318 -9.90 -31.66 -32.68
CA ALA A 318 -10.44 -30.93 -31.54
C ALA A 318 -11.98 -31.09 -31.45
N GLY A 319 -12.46 -31.62 -30.33
CA GLY A 319 -13.87 -31.87 -30.05
C GLY A 319 -14.49 -33.09 -30.71
N MET A 320 -13.70 -33.95 -31.34
CA MET A 320 -14.18 -35.24 -31.85
C MET A 320 -14.21 -36.29 -30.74
N SER A 321 -15.14 -37.24 -30.82
CA SER A 321 -15.25 -38.31 -29.82
C SER A 321 -14.02 -39.23 -29.83
N GLY A 322 -13.69 -39.82 -28.68
CA GLY A 322 -12.56 -40.75 -28.58
C GLY A 322 -12.67 -41.96 -29.52
N ARG A 323 -13.90 -42.46 -29.74
CA ARG A 323 -14.18 -43.54 -30.73
C ARG A 323 -13.83 -43.13 -32.15
N TRP A 324 -14.27 -41.93 -32.57
CA TRP A 324 -13.96 -41.43 -33.91
C TRP A 324 -12.45 -41.28 -34.08
N ILE A 325 -11.76 -40.72 -33.08
CA ILE A 325 -10.31 -40.55 -33.11
C ILE A 325 -9.59 -41.91 -33.21
N ALA A 326 -9.99 -42.90 -32.41
CA ALA A 326 -9.44 -44.24 -32.47
C ALA A 326 -9.62 -44.86 -33.87
N GLN A 327 -10.82 -44.77 -34.44
CA GLN A 327 -11.13 -45.27 -35.78
C GLN A 327 -10.24 -44.62 -36.85
N GLN A 328 -10.08 -43.29 -36.82
CA GLN A 328 -9.25 -42.57 -37.79
C GLN A 328 -7.75 -42.86 -37.61
N ALA A 329 -7.31 -43.12 -36.38
CA ALA A 329 -5.94 -43.51 -36.07
C ALA A 329 -5.64 -45.01 -36.36
N GLY A 330 -6.64 -45.81 -36.76
CA GLY A 330 -6.49 -47.24 -36.99
C GLY A 330 -6.28 -48.03 -35.69
N ILE A 331 -6.98 -47.64 -34.63
CA ILE A 331 -6.97 -48.24 -33.29
C ILE A 331 -8.35 -48.85 -33.03
N ASP A 332 -8.39 -50.11 -32.62
CA ASP A 332 -9.63 -50.77 -32.22
C ASP A 332 -9.94 -50.46 -30.75
N LEU A 333 -11.06 -49.78 -30.51
CA LEU A 333 -11.50 -49.35 -29.18
C LEU A 333 -12.73 -50.16 -28.77
N PRO A 334 -12.76 -50.81 -27.58
CA PRO A 334 -13.89 -51.63 -27.19
C PRO A 334 -15.22 -50.86 -27.17
N ALA A 335 -16.32 -51.56 -27.44
CA ALA A 335 -17.64 -50.97 -27.67
C ALA A 335 -18.21 -50.22 -26.45
N ASP A 336 -17.70 -50.44 -25.23
CA ASP A 336 -18.09 -49.76 -23.99
C ASP A 336 -17.13 -48.62 -23.59
N LYS A 337 -16.07 -48.36 -24.37
CA LYS A 337 -15.05 -47.34 -24.04
C LYS A 337 -15.09 -46.10 -24.93
N ASP A 338 -14.92 -44.93 -24.34
CA ASP A 338 -15.03 -43.62 -25.01
C ASP A 338 -13.91 -42.62 -24.68
N VAL A 339 -13.22 -42.80 -23.55
CA VAL A 339 -12.05 -42.00 -23.15
C VAL A 339 -10.77 -42.82 -23.28
N ILE A 340 -9.74 -42.29 -23.95
CA ILE A 340 -8.46 -42.99 -24.19
C ILE A 340 -7.42 -42.51 -23.15
N LEU A 341 -6.84 -43.45 -22.41
CA LEU A 341 -5.75 -43.20 -21.47
C LEU A 341 -4.41 -43.61 -22.08
N VAL A 342 -3.39 -42.78 -21.92
CA VAL A 342 -2.00 -43.08 -22.33
C VAL A 342 -1.06 -42.95 -21.14
N GLU A 343 -0.52 -44.05 -20.65
CA GLU A 343 0.49 -44.05 -19.58
C GLU A 343 1.86 -43.61 -20.13
N LEU A 344 2.39 -42.51 -19.60
CA LEU A 344 3.64 -41.87 -20.04
C LEU A 344 4.67 -41.84 -18.90
N ASP A 345 5.95 -41.71 -19.26
CA ASP A 345 7.05 -41.53 -18.31
C ASP A 345 7.27 -40.03 -18.06
N GLU A 346 7.45 -39.62 -16.79
CA GLU A 346 7.73 -38.23 -16.40
C GLU A 346 8.95 -37.65 -17.13
N LYS A 347 9.92 -38.49 -17.52
CA LYS A 347 11.12 -38.09 -18.26
C LYS A 347 10.85 -37.65 -19.70
N ASN A 348 9.68 -38.00 -20.25
CA ASN A 348 9.30 -37.71 -21.63
C ASN A 348 8.32 -36.52 -21.74
N ILE A 349 8.09 -35.78 -20.65
CA ILE A 349 7.31 -34.53 -20.70
C ILE A 349 7.94 -33.60 -21.74
N GLY A 350 7.15 -33.20 -22.73
CA GLY A 350 7.60 -32.46 -23.91
C GLY A 350 7.26 -33.15 -25.23
N GLU A 351 6.86 -34.43 -25.19
CA GLU A 351 6.39 -35.14 -26.37
C GLU A 351 4.95 -34.79 -26.76
N LYS A 352 4.54 -35.17 -27.97
CA LYS A 352 3.19 -34.91 -28.50
C LYS A 352 2.09 -35.31 -27.50
N LEU A 353 2.19 -36.52 -26.93
CA LEU A 353 1.18 -37.03 -25.99
C LEU A 353 1.20 -36.34 -24.62
N SER A 354 2.15 -35.46 -24.27
CA SER A 354 2.05 -34.62 -23.05
C SER A 354 1.45 -33.23 -23.31
N SER A 355 1.04 -32.94 -24.55
CA SER A 355 0.51 -31.63 -24.98
C SER A 355 -0.99 -31.51 -24.74
N GLU A 356 -1.53 -30.28 -24.84
CA GLU A 356 -2.98 -30.02 -24.84
C GLU A 356 -3.68 -30.78 -25.97
N LYS A 357 -4.85 -31.39 -25.69
CA LYS A 357 -5.49 -32.36 -26.59
C LYS A 357 -6.86 -31.92 -27.12
N LEU A 358 -7.63 -31.14 -26.34
CA LEU A 358 -8.99 -30.67 -26.68
C LEU A 358 -9.92 -31.78 -27.23
N CYS A 359 -9.74 -33.01 -26.77
CA CYS A 359 -10.50 -34.20 -27.15
C CYS A 359 -10.46 -35.24 -26.00
N PRO A 360 -11.27 -36.31 -26.00
CA PRO A 360 -11.35 -37.32 -24.92
C PRO A 360 -10.14 -38.27 -24.79
N ILE A 361 -8.93 -37.70 -24.73
CA ILE A 361 -7.67 -38.38 -24.48
C ILE A 361 -7.08 -37.80 -23.19
N LEU A 362 -6.49 -38.64 -22.35
CA LEU A 362 -5.86 -38.24 -21.09
C LEU A 362 -4.53 -38.97 -20.89
N SER A 363 -3.49 -38.21 -20.54
CA SER A 363 -2.19 -38.78 -20.19
C SER A 363 -2.15 -39.19 -18.73
N VAL A 364 -1.59 -40.36 -18.44
CA VAL A 364 -1.50 -40.91 -17.08
C VAL A 364 -0.04 -40.95 -16.66
N TYR A 365 0.26 -40.36 -15.51
CA TYR A 365 1.55 -40.40 -14.85
C TYR A 365 1.41 -41.04 -13.48
N LYS A 366 2.45 -41.73 -13.03
CA LYS A 366 2.53 -42.32 -11.69
C LYS A 366 3.48 -41.49 -10.84
N SER A 367 3.02 -40.95 -9.71
CA SER A 367 3.89 -40.28 -8.74
C SER A 367 4.34 -41.22 -7.62
N LYS A 368 5.55 -40.99 -7.12
CA LYS A 368 6.13 -41.70 -5.96
C LYS A 368 5.58 -41.17 -4.64
N ASP A 369 5.40 -39.86 -4.59
CA ASP A 369 4.91 -39.11 -3.43
C ASP A 369 4.37 -37.75 -3.88
N ARG A 370 3.91 -36.96 -2.92
CA ARG A 370 3.38 -35.60 -3.08
C ARG A 370 4.39 -34.63 -3.74
N GLN A 371 5.68 -34.71 -3.42
CA GLN A 371 6.70 -33.83 -4.00
C GLN A 371 6.99 -34.14 -5.46
N ASN A 372 7.08 -35.44 -5.79
CA ASN A 372 7.20 -35.89 -7.16
C ASN A 372 5.96 -35.53 -7.98
N ALA A 373 4.76 -35.60 -7.39
CA ALA A 373 3.54 -35.13 -8.06
C ALA A 373 3.59 -33.63 -8.41
N ILE A 374 4.01 -32.78 -7.47
CA ILE A 374 4.23 -31.34 -7.73
C ILE A 374 5.22 -31.15 -8.88
N ALA A 375 6.35 -31.87 -8.87
CA ALA A 375 7.37 -31.75 -9.92
C ALA A 375 6.81 -32.12 -11.32
N ILE A 376 6.02 -33.18 -11.41
CA ILE A 376 5.37 -33.61 -12.67
C ILE A 376 4.37 -32.56 -13.14
N VAL A 377 3.49 -32.07 -12.26
CA VAL A 377 2.49 -31.05 -12.59
C VAL A 377 3.19 -29.78 -13.12
N ARG A 378 4.21 -29.29 -12.42
CA ARG A 378 4.97 -28.11 -12.85
C ARG A 378 5.65 -28.32 -14.19
N ALA A 379 6.25 -29.49 -14.42
CA ALA A 379 6.89 -29.80 -15.69
C ALA A 379 5.89 -29.78 -16.86
N LEU A 380 4.69 -30.34 -16.66
CA LEU A 380 3.62 -30.32 -17.66
C LEU A 380 3.17 -28.90 -17.99
N LEU A 381 2.88 -28.08 -16.97
CA LEU A 381 2.43 -26.70 -17.16
C LEU A 381 3.51 -25.82 -17.81
N ASN A 382 4.76 -25.96 -17.38
CA ASN A 382 5.87 -25.20 -17.94
C ASN A 382 6.16 -25.55 -19.40
N TYR A 383 5.91 -26.80 -19.80
CA TYR A 383 5.99 -27.20 -21.19
C TYR A 383 4.87 -26.57 -22.04
N GLN A 384 3.62 -26.67 -21.57
CA GLN A 384 2.44 -26.06 -22.18
C GLN A 384 1.39 -25.94 -21.08
N GLY A 385 0.70 -24.80 -20.92
CA GLY A 385 -0.39 -24.66 -19.93
C GLY A 385 -0.12 -23.71 -18.75
N ALA A 386 1.09 -23.14 -18.66
CA ALA A 386 1.50 -22.24 -17.59
C ALA A 386 0.46 -21.14 -17.32
N GLY A 387 0.06 -21.01 -16.06
CA GLY A 387 -0.91 -20.04 -15.60
C GLY A 387 -2.37 -20.37 -15.86
N HIS A 388 -2.72 -21.45 -16.58
CA HIS A 388 -4.13 -21.75 -16.89
C HIS A 388 -4.87 -22.36 -15.68
N ASN A 389 -4.80 -23.67 -15.47
CA ASN A 389 -5.34 -24.35 -14.30
C ASN A 389 -4.50 -25.57 -13.92
N ALA A 390 -4.56 -25.93 -12.65
CA ALA A 390 -4.11 -27.20 -12.13
C ALA A 390 -5.10 -27.67 -11.06
N ALA A 391 -5.14 -28.96 -10.78
CA ALA A 391 -6.11 -29.49 -9.85
C ALA A 391 -5.53 -30.55 -8.92
N ILE A 392 -6.23 -30.78 -7.82
CA ILE A 392 -5.92 -31.82 -6.86
C ILE A 392 -7.21 -32.49 -6.38
N GLN A 393 -7.22 -33.81 -6.45
CA GLN A 393 -8.19 -34.68 -5.81
C GLN A 393 -7.56 -35.20 -4.52
N ILE A 394 -8.14 -34.85 -3.38
CA ILE A 394 -7.63 -35.12 -2.03
C ILE A 394 -8.79 -35.49 -1.08
N GLY A 395 -8.48 -36.18 0.02
CA GLY A 395 -9.48 -36.62 1.00
C GLY A 395 -10.22 -35.45 1.65
N ALA A 396 -9.48 -34.56 2.32
CA ALA A 396 -10.00 -33.36 2.96
C ALA A 396 -9.59 -32.10 2.18
N GLN A 397 -10.53 -31.20 1.91
CA GLN A 397 -10.26 -29.98 1.12
C GLN A 397 -9.40 -28.95 1.88
N ASP A 398 -9.40 -29.00 3.21
CA ASP A 398 -8.61 -28.15 4.11
C ASP A 398 -7.29 -28.80 4.56
N ASP A 399 -6.88 -29.92 3.93
CA ASP A 399 -5.57 -30.53 4.15
C ASP A 399 -4.46 -29.47 3.89
N PRO A 400 -3.52 -29.25 4.83
CA PRO A 400 -2.43 -28.27 4.66
C PRO A 400 -1.62 -28.44 3.37
N PHE A 401 -1.59 -29.65 2.80
CA PHE A 401 -0.92 -29.92 1.53
C PHE A 401 -1.58 -29.21 0.34
N VAL A 402 -2.88 -28.89 0.39
CA VAL A 402 -3.53 -28.08 -0.66
C VAL A 402 -2.85 -26.71 -0.76
N LYS A 403 -2.49 -26.11 0.38
CA LYS A 403 -1.75 -24.84 0.41
C LYS A 403 -0.34 -25.00 -0.16
N GLU A 404 0.36 -26.07 0.21
CA GLU A 404 1.70 -26.38 -0.30
C GLU A 404 1.70 -26.60 -1.83
N TYR A 405 0.74 -27.38 -2.33
CA TYR A 405 0.53 -27.62 -3.76
C TYR A 405 0.23 -26.31 -4.51
N ALA A 406 -0.69 -25.50 -3.97
CA ALA A 406 -1.07 -24.23 -4.59
C ALA A 406 0.09 -23.21 -4.63
N ASP A 407 0.94 -23.16 -3.60
CA ASP A 407 2.12 -22.28 -3.57
C ASP A 407 3.20 -22.70 -4.58
N ALA A 408 3.34 -24.02 -4.82
CA ALA A 408 4.37 -24.56 -5.70
C ALA A 408 4.02 -24.52 -7.20
N VAL A 409 2.74 -24.56 -7.57
CA VAL A 409 2.29 -24.75 -8.95
C VAL A 409 1.97 -23.42 -9.65
N GLU A 410 2.57 -23.18 -10.81
CA GLU A 410 2.36 -21.96 -11.61
C GLU A 410 1.04 -21.98 -12.40
N ALA A 411 -0.11 -21.92 -11.71
CA ALA A 411 -1.44 -21.85 -12.30
C ALA A 411 -2.31 -20.76 -11.62
N SER A 412 -3.13 -20.05 -12.40
CA SER A 412 -4.07 -19.04 -11.87
C SER A 412 -5.29 -19.63 -11.15
N ARG A 413 -5.64 -20.88 -11.46
CA ARG A 413 -6.78 -21.61 -10.90
C ARG A 413 -6.29 -22.93 -10.35
N ILE A 414 -6.39 -23.10 -9.04
CA ILE A 414 -6.14 -24.36 -8.35
C ILE A 414 -7.49 -24.94 -7.97
N LEU A 415 -7.88 -26.04 -8.60
CA LEU A 415 -9.18 -26.68 -8.42
C LEU A 415 -9.04 -27.85 -7.45
N VAL A 416 -9.86 -27.87 -6.41
CA VAL A 416 -9.82 -28.91 -5.38
C VAL A 416 -11.11 -29.71 -5.44
N ASN A 417 -11.00 -31.03 -5.61
CA ASN A 417 -12.11 -31.97 -5.51
C ASN A 417 -13.32 -31.64 -6.40
N GLN A 418 -13.06 -31.29 -7.67
CA GLN A 418 -14.08 -30.93 -8.66
C GLN A 418 -13.56 -31.20 -10.08
N PRO A 419 -14.43 -31.31 -11.10
CA PRO A 419 -14.02 -31.48 -12.50
C PRO A 419 -13.42 -30.20 -13.08
N ASP A 420 -12.28 -30.27 -13.79
CA ASP A 420 -11.57 -29.05 -14.20
C ASP A 420 -12.28 -28.24 -15.27
N SER A 421 -12.91 -28.89 -16.27
CA SER A 421 -13.55 -28.20 -17.38
C SER A 421 -14.66 -27.26 -16.90
N ILE A 422 -15.46 -27.72 -15.93
CA ILE A 422 -16.60 -26.98 -15.38
C ILE A 422 -16.19 -26.14 -14.17
N GLY A 423 -15.34 -26.67 -13.28
CA GLY A 423 -14.82 -25.92 -12.14
C GLY A 423 -13.99 -24.70 -12.56
N GLY A 424 -13.19 -24.83 -13.62
CA GLY A 424 -12.33 -23.76 -14.12
C GLY A 424 -13.07 -22.56 -14.71
N VAL A 425 -14.26 -22.77 -15.28
CA VAL A 425 -15.10 -21.67 -15.79
C VAL A 425 -15.85 -20.93 -14.67
N GLY A 426 -16.02 -21.56 -13.50
CA GLY A 426 -16.59 -20.98 -12.28
C GLY A 426 -18.10 -21.21 -12.07
N ASP A 427 -18.60 -20.79 -10.91
CA ASP A 427 -20.02 -20.73 -10.46
C ASP A 427 -20.76 -22.08 -10.32
N ILE A 428 -20.48 -23.10 -11.13
CA ILE A 428 -21.25 -24.36 -11.12
C ILE A 428 -20.89 -25.25 -9.93
N TYR A 429 -19.59 -25.41 -9.64
CA TYR A 429 -19.10 -26.18 -8.49
C TYR A 429 -18.58 -25.30 -7.36
N THR A 430 -18.39 -24.00 -7.62
CA THR A 430 -17.78 -23.08 -6.67
C THR A 430 -18.09 -21.61 -6.99
N ASP A 431 -18.50 -20.88 -5.96
CA ASP A 431 -18.68 -19.42 -6.00
C ASP A 431 -17.33 -18.69 -5.88
N ALA A 432 -16.22 -19.41 -5.68
CA ALA A 432 -14.88 -18.83 -5.53
C ALA A 432 -14.32 -18.26 -6.84
N LEU A 433 -14.84 -18.68 -8.00
CA LEU A 433 -14.45 -18.20 -9.32
C LEU A 433 -15.67 -17.62 -10.04
N ARG A 434 -15.53 -16.42 -10.59
CA ARG A 434 -16.60 -15.81 -11.38
C ARG A 434 -16.82 -16.59 -12.68
N PRO A 435 -18.08 -16.76 -13.13
CA PRO A 435 -18.41 -17.48 -14.36
C PRO A 435 -17.83 -16.76 -15.58
N SER A 436 -17.02 -17.45 -16.39
CA SER A 436 -16.36 -16.84 -17.55
C SER A 436 -16.01 -17.82 -18.66
N MET A 437 -16.08 -17.33 -19.90
CA MET A 437 -15.57 -18.02 -21.09
C MET A 437 -14.22 -17.46 -21.57
N THR A 438 -13.60 -16.58 -20.77
CA THR A 438 -12.27 -16.02 -21.01
C THR A 438 -11.43 -16.16 -19.73
N LEU A 439 -10.56 -17.17 -19.70
CA LEU A 439 -9.77 -17.54 -18.53
C LEU A 439 -8.36 -16.95 -18.64
N GLY A 440 -8.08 -15.88 -17.90
CA GLY A 440 -6.79 -15.21 -17.94
C GLY A 440 -5.70 -16.02 -17.26
N THR A 441 -4.54 -16.19 -17.90
CA THR A 441 -3.46 -17.08 -17.45
C THR A 441 -2.28 -16.38 -16.77
N GLY A 442 -2.44 -15.10 -16.43
CA GLY A 442 -1.42 -14.28 -15.79
C GLY A 442 -0.11 -14.18 -16.57
N THR A 443 0.91 -13.67 -15.90
CA THR A 443 2.24 -13.45 -16.49
C THR A 443 2.94 -14.75 -16.87
N TRP A 444 2.60 -15.87 -16.22
CA TRP A 444 3.07 -17.21 -16.57
C TRP A 444 2.68 -17.60 -18.00
N GLY A 445 1.42 -17.37 -18.38
CA GLY A 445 0.94 -17.58 -19.75
C GLY A 445 1.05 -16.34 -20.66
N LYS A 446 1.85 -15.34 -20.27
CA LYS A 446 2.06 -14.07 -21.01
C LYS A 446 0.80 -13.22 -21.20
N ASN A 447 -0.12 -13.24 -20.24
CA ASN A 447 -1.34 -12.43 -20.22
C ASN A 447 -1.35 -11.43 -19.06
N SER A 448 -2.09 -10.33 -19.24
CA SER A 448 -2.31 -9.26 -18.25
C SER A 448 -3.35 -9.63 -17.19
N LEU A 449 -4.20 -10.63 -17.48
CA LEU A 449 -5.30 -11.10 -16.65
C LEU A 449 -4.94 -12.45 -16.04
N SER A 450 -5.06 -12.63 -14.72
CA SER A 450 -4.79 -13.89 -14.01
C SER A 450 -6.03 -14.51 -13.34
N HIS A 451 -7.21 -13.98 -13.61
CA HIS A 451 -8.48 -14.49 -13.11
C HIS A 451 -9.47 -14.70 -14.26
N ASN A 452 -10.68 -15.14 -13.93
CA ASN A 452 -11.78 -15.25 -14.88
C ASN A 452 -12.27 -13.84 -15.24
N LEU A 453 -12.27 -13.49 -16.53
CA LEU A 453 -12.62 -12.13 -16.98
C LEU A 453 -13.97 -11.70 -16.40
N SER A 454 -14.00 -10.52 -15.79
CA SER A 454 -15.15 -9.96 -15.08
C SER A 454 -15.55 -8.59 -15.62
N THR A 455 -16.64 -8.03 -15.09
CA THR A 455 -17.09 -6.66 -15.39
C THR A 455 -16.06 -5.60 -14.99
N TYR A 456 -15.33 -5.80 -13.88
CA TYR A 456 -14.34 -4.84 -13.39
C TYR A 456 -13.20 -4.64 -14.40
N ASP A 457 -12.79 -5.70 -15.08
CA ASP A 457 -11.72 -5.67 -16.09
C ASP A 457 -12.10 -4.83 -17.33
N LEU A 458 -13.40 -4.59 -17.52
CA LEU A 458 -13.93 -3.79 -18.63
C LEU A 458 -14.30 -2.36 -18.20
N LEU A 459 -13.76 -1.87 -17.08
CA LEU A 459 -14.00 -0.52 -16.58
C LEU A 459 -12.68 0.23 -16.33
N ASN A 460 -12.70 1.53 -16.62
CA ASN A 460 -11.79 2.50 -16.04
C ASN A 460 -12.35 2.98 -14.69
N ILE A 461 -11.54 2.98 -13.64
CA ILE A 461 -11.91 3.50 -12.32
C ILE A 461 -11.28 4.88 -12.10
N LYS A 462 -12.13 5.92 -12.06
CA LYS A 462 -11.72 7.28 -11.69
C LYS A 462 -11.79 7.41 -10.17
N THR A 463 -10.67 7.78 -9.55
CA THR A 463 -10.64 8.05 -8.09
C THR A 463 -10.72 9.56 -7.83
N VAL A 464 -11.76 10.00 -7.14
CA VAL A 464 -11.85 11.34 -6.56
C VAL A 464 -11.30 11.26 -5.14
N ALA A 465 -10.20 11.96 -4.87
CA ALA A 465 -9.55 12.04 -3.56
C ALA A 465 -9.76 13.43 -2.96
N ARG A 466 -10.54 13.53 -1.88
CA ARG A 466 -10.86 14.80 -1.20
C ARG A 466 -9.70 15.22 -0.27
N ARG A 467 -9.38 16.53 -0.23
CA ARG A 467 -8.42 17.10 0.74
C ARG A 467 -8.93 16.82 2.15
N ARG A 468 -8.00 16.45 3.05
CA ARG A 468 -8.31 16.29 4.48
C ARG A 468 -7.13 16.65 5.36
N ASN A 469 -7.43 17.16 6.54
CA ASN A 469 -6.48 17.15 7.64
C ASN A 469 -6.48 15.75 8.28
N ARG A 470 -5.30 15.16 8.44
CA ARG A 470 -5.15 13.93 9.22
C ARG A 470 -5.52 14.21 10.69
N PRO A 471 -6.19 13.29 11.39
CA PRO A 471 -6.46 13.42 12.82
C PRO A 471 -5.18 13.73 13.60
N GLN A 472 -5.31 14.57 14.63
CA GLN A 472 -4.28 14.88 15.61
C GLN A 472 -4.75 14.37 16.98
N TRP A 473 -3.82 14.25 17.91
CA TRP A 473 -4.08 13.96 19.31
C TRP A 473 -3.16 14.85 20.15
N ILE A 474 -3.49 15.02 21.42
CA ILE A 474 -2.61 15.64 22.39
C ILE A 474 -1.83 14.53 23.10
N ARG A 475 -0.51 14.62 23.12
CA ARG A 475 0.40 13.76 23.89
C ARG A 475 1.17 14.61 24.86
N LEU A 476 0.96 14.30 26.14
CA LEU A 476 1.57 14.93 27.30
C LEU A 476 1.85 13.80 28.31
N PRO A 477 2.60 14.07 29.39
CA PRO A 477 2.66 13.18 30.52
C PRO A 477 1.27 12.78 30.99
N LYS A 478 1.15 11.56 31.50
CA LYS A 478 -0.12 11.05 32.03
C LYS A 478 -0.55 11.90 33.22
N ASP A 479 0.41 12.22 34.08
CA ASP A 479 0.21 13.01 35.29
C ASP A 479 1.15 14.23 35.28
N ILE A 480 0.59 15.42 35.48
CA ILE A 480 1.33 16.68 35.62
C ILE A 480 0.96 17.28 36.97
N TYR A 481 1.86 17.17 37.94
CA TYR A 481 1.75 17.79 39.25
C TYR A 481 2.42 19.16 39.21
N TYR A 482 1.81 20.17 39.82
CA TYR A 482 2.34 21.54 39.86
C TYR A 482 1.97 22.21 41.19
N GLU A 483 2.49 23.42 41.41
CA GLU A 483 2.51 24.18 42.68
C GLU A 483 3.71 23.86 43.59
N ASN A 484 3.98 24.79 44.51
CA ASN A 484 5.02 24.65 45.53
C ASN A 484 4.86 23.35 46.33
N ASN A 485 5.96 22.63 46.51
CA ASN A 485 6.05 21.35 47.22
C ASN A 485 5.29 20.20 46.54
N SER A 486 4.93 20.30 45.26
CA SER A 486 4.36 19.17 44.52
C SER A 486 5.31 17.96 44.42
N ILE A 487 6.59 18.09 44.80
CA ILE A 487 7.46 16.93 45.00
C ILE A 487 6.93 15.92 46.02
N THR A 488 6.02 16.31 46.93
CA THR A 488 5.38 15.39 47.89
C THR A 488 4.60 14.26 47.20
N TYR A 489 4.18 14.42 45.94
CA TYR A 489 3.51 13.35 45.19
C TYR A 489 4.41 12.12 44.96
N LEU A 490 5.74 12.25 45.11
CA LEU A 490 6.63 11.10 45.16
C LEU A 490 6.28 10.13 46.29
N GLN A 491 5.60 10.57 47.35
CA GLN A 491 5.15 9.72 48.45
C GLN A 491 4.03 8.76 48.02
N GLU A 492 3.20 9.15 47.06
CA GLU A 492 2.01 8.42 46.62
C GLU A 492 2.20 7.74 45.26
N LEU A 493 3.31 8.02 44.57
CA LEU A 493 3.58 7.48 43.25
C LEU A 493 3.62 5.93 43.28
N ALA A 494 2.83 5.31 42.41
CA ALA A 494 2.74 3.85 42.31
C ALA A 494 3.98 3.25 41.63
N ASN A 495 4.27 1.98 41.96
CA ASN A 495 5.33 1.16 41.33
C ASN A 495 6.74 1.78 41.42
N VAL A 496 7.11 2.23 42.63
CA VAL A 496 8.44 2.77 42.91
C VAL A 496 9.08 1.94 44.02
N ASP A 497 9.88 0.94 43.63
CA ASP A 497 10.69 0.13 44.55
C ASP A 497 12.20 0.40 44.35
N ARG A 498 12.62 0.73 43.12
CA ARG A 498 14.00 1.02 42.72
C ARG A 498 14.08 2.28 41.87
N ALA A 499 14.39 3.40 42.50
CA ALA A 499 14.50 4.70 41.85
C ALA A 499 15.96 5.02 41.44
N PHE A 500 16.21 5.24 40.15
CA PHE A 500 17.47 5.76 39.64
C PHE A 500 17.35 7.27 39.37
N ILE A 501 18.13 8.07 40.08
CA ILE A 501 18.07 9.53 40.03
C ILE A 501 19.15 10.03 39.06
N VAL A 502 18.76 10.78 38.04
CA VAL A 502 19.66 11.41 37.07
C VAL A 502 19.65 12.91 37.28
N ALA A 503 20.82 13.48 37.55
CA ALA A 503 20.96 14.88 37.90
C ALA A 503 22.32 15.48 37.44
N ASP A 504 22.36 16.80 37.30
CA ASP A 504 23.62 17.53 37.16
C ASP A 504 24.30 17.77 38.53
N PRO A 505 25.61 18.09 38.56
CA PRO A 505 26.35 18.30 39.81
C PRO A 505 25.75 19.37 40.72
N GLY A 506 25.12 20.40 40.17
CA GLY A 506 24.50 21.48 40.94
C GLY A 506 23.31 20.98 41.75
N MET A 507 22.49 20.09 41.18
CA MET A 507 21.33 19.51 41.89
C MET A 507 21.75 18.68 43.11
N VAL A 508 22.92 18.03 43.03
CA VAL A 508 23.51 17.30 44.17
C VAL A 508 24.10 18.30 45.17
N GLN A 509 24.93 19.23 44.70
CA GLN A 509 25.64 20.19 45.55
C GLN A 509 24.70 21.10 46.36
N PHE A 510 23.56 21.48 45.80
CA PHE A 510 22.58 22.36 46.45
C PHE A 510 21.47 21.61 47.21
N GLY A 511 21.59 20.28 47.38
CA GLY A 511 20.66 19.46 48.17
C GLY A 511 19.28 19.27 47.54
N PHE A 512 19.15 19.41 46.22
CA PHE A 512 17.87 19.18 45.54
C PHE A 512 17.59 17.69 45.37
N VAL A 513 18.63 16.88 45.17
CA VAL A 513 18.51 15.41 45.23
C VAL A 513 18.11 14.95 46.62
N ASP A 514 18.62 15.58 47.68
CA ASP A 514 18.25 15.23 49.06
C ASP A 514 16.75 15.40 49.31
N LYS A 515 16.12 16.43 48.73
CA LYS A 515 14.65 16.60 48.81
C LYS A 515 13.88 15.41 48.22
N ILE A 516 14.37 14.79 47.14
CA ILE A 516 13.78 13.57 46.57
C ILE A 516 13.92 12.41 47.56
N LEU A 517 15.13 12.23 48.11
CA LEU A 517 15.42 11.18 49.08
C LEU A 517 14.55 11.32 50.34
N ASP A 518 14.37 12.55 50.82
CA ASP A 518 13.49 12.88 51.95
C ASP A 518 12.04 12.46 51.68
N GLN A 519 11.52 12.71 50.46
CA GLN A 519 10.16 12.26 50.12
C GLN A 519 10.05 10.74 50.05
N PHE A 520 11.07 10.05 49.53
CA PHE A 520 11.10 8.59 49.51
C PHE A 520 11.22 7.99 50.92
N ALA A 521 11.92 8.65 51.85
CA ALA A 521 12.02 8.21 53.24
C ALA A 521 10.68 8.29 54.00
N LEU A 522 9.73 9.12 53.53
CA LEU A 522 8.38 9.24 54.09
C LEU A 522 7.40 8.17 53.58
N ARG A 523 7.80 7.34 52.60
CA ARG A 523 6.95 6.27 52.07
C ARG A 523 6.87 5.09 53.05
N GLN A 524 5.72 4.41 53.06
CA GLN A 524 5.54 3.18 53.84
C GLN A 524 6.46 2.05 53.37
N ASN A 525 6.71 1.96 52.05
CA ASN A 525 7.62 1.00 51.45
C ASN A 525 9.00 1.64 51.26
N HIS A 526 10.06 0.90 51.59
CA HIS A 526 11.43 1.38 51.43
C HIS A 526 11.85 1.36 49.95
N VAL A 527 12.14 2.55 49.39
CA VAL A 527 12.63 2.71 48.02
C VAL A 527 14.15 2.59 47.99
N LYS A 528 14.68 1.67 47.18
CA LYS A 528 16.12 1.60 46.91
C LYS A 528 16.48 2.69 45.92
N THR A 529 17.56 3.43 46.18
CA THR A 529 17.96 4.55 45.32
C THR A 529 19.39 4.39 44.80
N SER A 530 19.62 4.79 43.56
CA SER A 530 20.95 5.02 42.98
C SER A 530 20.98 6.39 42.30
N ILE A 531 22.13 7.06 42.27
CA ILE A 531 22.25 8.44 41.81
C ILE A 531 23.37 8.55 40.78
N TYR A 532 23.03 9.07 39.61
CA TYR A 532 23.98 9.63 38.64
C TYR A 532 23.92 11.16 38.71
N GLY A 533 24.91 11.76 39.37
CA GLY A 533 24.94 13.21 39.67
C GLY A 533 25.92 14.02 38.82
N ALA A 534 26.34 13.51 37.65
CA ALA A 534 27.43 14.06 36.87
C ALA A 534 27.04 14.45 35.43
N VAL A 535 25.75 14.70 35.17
CA VAL A 535 25.30 15.15 33.83
C VAL A 535 25.94 16.50 33.50
N LYS A 536 26.51 16.60 32.30
CA LYS A 536 27.16 17.83 31.82
C LYS A 536 26.17 18.65 30.99
N PRO A 537 26.37 19.99 30.90
CA PRO A 537 25.73 20.77 29.84
C PRO A 537 26.01 20.14 28.47
N ASP A 538 25.02 20.19 27.57
CA ASP A 538 25.10 19.59 26.23
C ASP A 538 25.45 18.09 26.26
N PRO A 539 24.58 17.24 26.85
CA PRO A 539 24.89 15.84 27.12
C PRO A 539 25.23 15.08 25.85
N THR A 540 26.18 14.15 25.94
CA THR A 540 26.68 13.39 24.80
C THR A 540 26.13 11.97 24.74
N ILE A 541 26.19 11.36 23.57
CA ILE A 541 25.77 9.95 23.36
C ILE A 541 26.51 9.03 24.33
N ASN A 542 27.82 9.22 24.51
CA ASN A 542 28.60 8.41 25.46
C ASN A 542 28.13 8.58 26.90
N GLN A 543 27.79 9.80 27.32
CA GLN A 543 27.26 10.04 28.66
C GLN A 543 25.90 9.33 28.85
N ALA A 544 25.02 9.32 27.85
CA ALA A 544 23.76 8.58 27.93
C ALA A 544 23.99 7.06 28.01
N ILE A 545 24.99 6.52 27.30
CA ILE A 545 25.39 5.11 27.40
C ILE A 545 25.93 4.78 28.79
N GLU A 546 26.75 5.65 29.38
CA GLU A 546 27.29 5.48 30.74
C GLU A 546 26.16 5.40 31.78
N ILE A 547 25.20 6.32 31.70
CA ILE A 547 24.02 6.32 32.58
C ILE A 547 23.22 5.01 32.38
N ALA A 548 23.00 4.59 31.13
CA ALA A 548 22.28 3.37 30.81
C ALA A 548 22.98 2.10 31.35
N LYS A 549 24.32 2.06 31.38
CA LYS A 549 25.07 0.96 32.00
C LYS A 549 24.86 0.89 33.50
N GLN A 550 24.90 2.04 34.19
CA GLN A 550 24.60 2.08 35.62
C GLN A 550 23.13 1.70 35.91
N MET A 551 22.21 2.09 35.02
CA MET A 551 20.82 1.62 35.09
C MET A 551 20.73 0.10 34.87
N ALA A 552 21.51 -0.48 33.96
CA ALA A 552 21.54 -1.93 33.75
C ALA A 552 22.05 -2.71 34.98
N GLU A 553 23.04 -2.17 35.68
CA GLU A 553 23.54 -2.73 36.94
C GLU A 553 22.53 -2.58 38.09
N PHE A 554 21.86 -1.43 38.16
CA PHE A 554 20.91 -1.13 39.22
C PHE A 554 19.50 -1.69 38.94
N GLN A 555 19.13 -2.00 37.71
CA GLN A 555 17.79 -2.46 37.31
C GLN A 555 16.66 -1.64 37.96
N PRO A 556 16.54 -0.33 37.65
CA PRO A 556 15.46 0.49 38.19
C PRO A 556 14.10 0.08 37.61
N ASP A 557 13.04 0.35 38.39
CA ASP A 557 11.65 0.41 37.92
C ASP A 557 11.19 1.87 37.70
N THR A 558 11.94 2.83 38.26
CA THR A 558 11.60 4.25 38.20
C THR A 558 12.85 5.07 37.94
N ILE A 559 12.76 6.02 37.02
CA ILE A 559 13.82 7.00 36.75
C ILE A 559 13.32 8.38 37.16
N ILE A 560 14.05 9.04 38.04
CA ILE A 560 13.78 10.42 38.45
C ILE A 560 14.81 11.32 37.78
N ALA A 561 14.38 12.08 36.78
CA ALA A 561 15.22 13.09 36.14
C ALA A 561 14.98 14.44 36.81
N ILE A 562 16.01 15.03 37.41
CA ILE A 562 15.94 16.34 38.07
C ILE A 562 17.05 17.26 37.54
N GLY A 563 16.66 18.44 37.09
CA GLY A 563 17.61 19.44 36.59
C GLY A 563 17.04 20.32 35.48
N GLY A 564 17.94 21.01 34.78
CA GLY A 564 17.61 21.67 33.51
C GLY A 564 17.45 20.68 32.36
N GLY A 565 17.17 21.17 31.15
CA GLY A 565 16.92 20.30 29.99
C GLY A 565 18.04 19.31 29.67
N ALA A 566 19.30 19.65 29.92
CA ALA A 566 20.42 18.71 29.76
C ALA A 566 20.27 17.44 30.62
N ALA A 567 19.88 17.58 31.90
CA ALA A 567 19.66 16.44 32.79
C ALA A 567 18.44 15.61 32.36
N LEU A 568 17.34 16.30 31.99
CA LEU A 568 16.10 15.64 31.56
C LEU A 568 16.30 14.86 30.24
N ASP A 569 16.95 15.46 29.26
CA ASP A 569 17.19 14.86 27.94
C ASP A 569 18.18 13.68 28.03
N ALA A 570 19.24 13.82 28.83
CA ALA A 570 20.17 12.73 29.10
C ALA A 570 19.44 11.53 29.74
N ALA A 571 18.54 11.79 30.70
CA ALA A 571 17.75 10.74 31.34
C ALA A 571 16.78 10.04 30.37
N LYS A 572 16.11 10.79 29.48
CA LYS A 572 15.21 10.22 28.46
C LYS A 572 15.94 9.26 27.55
N ILE A 573 17.14 9.65 27.09
CA ILE A 573 17.93 8.85 26.18
C ILE A 573 18.55 7.67 26.91
N ALA A 574 19.08 7.87 28.12
CA ALA A 574 19.63 6.78 28.93
C ALA A 574 18.58 5.70 29.24
N ARG A 575 17.34 6.10 29.55
CA ARG A 575 16.21 5.17 29.71
C ARG A 575 15.97 4.36 28.44
N LEU A 576 15.88 5.03 27.29
CA LEU A 576 15.69 4.36 26.00
C LEU A 576 16.79 3.33 25.74
N LEU A 577 18.05 3.69 25.98
CA LEU A 577 19.18 2.78 25.79
C LEU A 577 19.17 1.61 26.78
N TYR A 578 18.83 1.86 28.04
CA TYR A 578 18.68 0.82 29.06
C TYR A 578 17.62 -0.20 28.65
N GLU A 579 16.42 0.26 28.28
CA GLU A 579 15.32 -0.63 27.88
C GLU A 579 15.62 -1.36 26.57
N TYR A 580 16.25 -0.69 25.59
CA TYR A 580 16.72 -1.33 24.38
C TYR A 580 17.73 -2.45 24.67
N SER A 581 18.61 -2.26 25.65
CA SER A 581 19.60 -3.28 26.04
C SER A 581 18.98 -4.53 26.67
N ALA A 582 17.81 -4.41 27.30
CA ALA A 582 17.10 -5.54 27.90
C ALA A 582 16.56 -6.51 26.84
N THR A 583 16.18 -6.00 25.65
CA THR A 583 15.74 -6.80 24.50
C THR A 583 16.89 -7.15 23.55
N HIS A 584 18.05 -6.47 23.67
CA HIS A 584 19.25 -6.66 22.85
C HIS A 584 20.51 -6.87 23.71
N PRO A 585 20.74 -8.10 24.22
CA PRO A 585 21.87 -8.39 25.10
C PRO A 585 23.23 -7.98 24.51
N GLY A 586 24.05 -7.30 25.31
CA GLY A 586 25.39 -6.82 24.91
C GLY A 586 25.39 -5.55 24.05
N ALA A 587 24.23 -4.95 23.77
CA ALA A 587 24.16 -3.75 22.93
C ALA A 587 24.93 -2.55 23.53
N LEU A 588 24.86 -2.31 24.84
CA LEU A 588 25.55 -1.18 25.51
C LEU A 588 27.08 -1.27 25.46
N ASP A 589 27.63 -2.48 25.27
CA ASP A 589 29.07 -2.71 25.16
C ASP A 589 29.57 -2.74 23.71
N ASN A 590 28.66 -2.65 22.75
CA ASN A 590 28.98 -2.68 21.33
C ASN A 590 28.77 -1.31 20.67
N GLY A 591 29.87 -0.59 20.48
CA GLY A 591 29.86 0.75 19.87
C GLY A 591 29.29 0.79 18.45
N LEU A 592 29.41 -0.29 17.65
CA LEU A 592 28.82 -0.34 16.30
C LEU A 592 27.29 -0.45 16.36
N VAL A 593 26.76 -1.23 17.31
CA VAL A 593 25.31 -1.36 17.52
C VAL A 593 24.73 -0.03 17.99
N MET A 594 25.37 0.62 18.96
CA MET A 594 24.95 1.94 19.44
C MET A 594 25.01 3.00 18.31
N ALA A 595 26.09 3.03 17.54
CA ALA A 595 26.21 3.96 16.41
C ALA A 595 25.12 3.73 15.35
N ASP A 596 24.80 2.49 15.01
CA ASP A 596 23.71 2.18 14.08
C ASP A 596 22.33 2.55 14.65
N LEU A 597 22.10 2.31 15.95
CA LEU A 597 20.89 2.75 16.64
C LEU A 597 20.74 4.27 16.55
N PHE A 598 21.74 5.04 16.98
CA PHE A 598 21.66 6.50 16.93
C PHE A 598 21.52 7.04 15.51
N ARG A 599 22.17 6.41 14.51
CA ARG A 599 21.98 6.73 13.09
C ARG A 599 20.52 6.57 12.66
N LYS A 600 19.83 5.54 13.16
CA LYS A 600 18.40 5.27 12.92
C LYS A 600 17.51 6.26 13.71
N LEU A 601 17.78 6.48 14.99
CA LEU A 601 16.96 7.34 15.86
C LEU A 601 17.00 8.82 15.44
N LYS A 602 18.14 9.30 14.90
CA LYS A 602 18.30 10.68 14.39
C LYS A 602 17.70 10.92 13.01
N GLN A 603 17.01 9.91 12.43
CA GLN A 603 16.36 10.06 11.15
C GLN A 603 15.23 11.11 11.21
N LYS A 604 15.31 12.06 10.28
CA LYS A 604 14.32 13.13 10.10
C LYS A 604 13.01 12.62 9.52
N PHE A 605 11.94 13.37 9.76
CA PHE A 605 10.61 13.00 9.31
C PHE A 605 9.73 14.22 9.01
N MET A 606 8.71 14.00 8.17
CA MET A 606 7.64 14.98 7.93
C MET A 606 6.46 14.80 8.90
N ASP A 607 6.23 13.57 9.38
CA ASP A 607 5.17 13.21 10.31
C ASP A 607 5.76 12.19 11.29
N ILE A 608 5.82 12.53 12.58
CA ILE A 608 6.41 11.71 13.65
C ILE A 608 5.80 10.30 13.72
N ARG A 609 4.59 10.10 13.16
CA ARG A 609 3.88 8.81 13.13
C ARG A 609 4.22 7.95 11.93
N LYS A 610 4.89 8.50 10.90
CA LYS A 610 5.23 7.81 9.65
C LYS A 610 6.74 7.64 9.47
N ARG A 611 7.46 7.57 10.58
CA ARG A 611 8.90 7.32 10.58
C ARG A 611 9.19 5.92 10.03
N ILE A 612 10.34 5.78 9.38
CA ILE A 612 10.82 4.49 8.89
C ILE A 612 11.25 3.63 10.09
N VAL A 613 11.91 4.26 11.07
CA VAL A 613 12.33 3.65 12.32
C VAL A 613 11.34 4.00 13.42
N LYS A 614 10.86 2.99 14.15
CA LYS A 614 10.05 3.16 15.35
C LYS A 614 10.90 2.94 16.59
N PHE A 615 10.64 3.72 17.64
CA PHE A 615 11.24 3.50 18.94
C PHE A 615 10.55 2.28 19.57
N GLU A 616 11.32 1.46 20.29
CA GLU A 616 10.76 0.34 21.04
C GLU A 616 9.97 0.86 22.24
N HIS A 617 8.88 0.17 22.56
CA HIS A 617 8.01 0.59 23.65
C HIS A 617 8.71 0.35 24.99
N GLN A 618 8.78 1.40 25.82
CA GLN A 618 9.44 1.35 27.11
C GLN A 618 8.47 0.89 28.20
N SER A 619 8.70 -0.32 28.73
CA SER A 619 7.81 -1.02 29.67
C SER A 619 8.46 -1.39 31.01
N LEU A 620 9.79 -1.32 31.12
CA LEU A 620 10.51 -1.70 32.33
C LEU A 620 10.51 -0.60 33.38
N THR A 621 10.51 0.66 32.93
CA THR A 621 10.66 1.82 33.81
C THR A 621 9.54 2.84 33.64
N GLN A 622 9.15 3.47 34.74
CA GLN A 622 8.41 4.73 34.75
C GLN A 622 9.39 5.91 34.81
N MET A 623 9.17 6.96 34.02
CA MET A 623 9.98 8.17 34.07
C MET A 623 9.21 9.34 34.71
N VAL A 624 9.83 9.96 35.71
CA VAL A 624 9.40 11.19 36.37
C VAL A 624 10.39 12.29 36.02
N ALA A 625 9.89 13.42 35.51
CA ALA A 625 10.70 14.58 35.19
C ALA A 625 10.38 15.76 36.12
N ILE A 626 11.42 16.34 36.72
CA ILE A 626 11.35 17.45 37.68
C ILE A 626 12.23 18.60 37.16
N PRO A 627 11.66 19.58 36.44
CA PRO A 627 12.44 20.69 35.91
C PRO A 627 12.89 21.64 37.03
N THR A 628 14.14 22.08 36.99
CA THR A 628 14.69 23.08 37.93
C THR A 628 15.03 24.41 37.25
N THR A 629 14.71 24.53 35.96
CA THR A 629 14.80 25.78 35.20
C THR A 629 13.49 26.04 34.45
N SER A 630 13.22 27.30 34.14
CA SER A 630 11.99 27.73 33.44
C SER A 630 12.30 28.02 31.97
N GLY A 631 12.61 26.97 31.19
CA GLY A 631 13.08 27.11 29.81
C GLY A 631 12.63 26.02 28.85
N THR A 632 13.03 24.79 29.14
CA THR A 632 13.10 23.74 28.10
C THR A 632 11.78 23.04 27.82
N GLY A 633 10.85 23.01 28.79
CA GLY A 633 9.62 22.21 28.70
C GLY A 633 9.88 20.70 28.55
N SER A 634 11.11 20.22 28.75
CA SER A 634 11.50 18.82 28.53
C SER A 634 10.71 17.86 29.43
N GLU A 635 10.20 18.32 30.58
CA GLU A 635 9.36 17.54 31.46
C GLU A 635 8.03 17.07 30.83
N VAL A 636 7.54 17.76 29.80
CA VAL A 636 6.25 17.47 29.14
C VAL A 636 6.36 17.12 27.66
N THR A 637 7.57 17.10 27.09
CA THR A 637 7.74 16.97 25.63
C THR A 637 8.28 15.61 25.18
N PRO A 638 7.95 15.17 23.95
CA PRO A 638 8.53 13.98 23.29
C PRO A 638 9.92 14.24 22.68
N PHE A 639 10.63 15.28 23.12
CA PHE A 639 11.91 15.70 22.52
C PHE A 639 13.05 15.50 23.50
N ALA A 640 14.23 15.14 22.98
CA ALA A 640 15.47 15.11 23.72
C ALA A 640 16.63 15.53 22.80
N VAL A 641 17.48 16.44 23.26
CA VAL A 641 18.66 16.89 22.51
C VAL A 641 19.90 16.16 23.02
N ILE A 642 20.66 15.59 22.09
CA ILE A 642 21.94 14.94 22.41
C ILE A 642 23.02 15.40 21.44
N THR A 643 24.24 15.57 21.96
CA THR A 643 25.42 15.92 21.17
C THR A 643 26.14 14.64 20.74
N ASP A 644 26.46 14.54 19.46
CA ASP A 644 27.31 13.48 18.94
C ASP A 644 28.77 13.77 19.29
N ASP A 645 29.39 12.87 20.06
CA ASP A 645 30.75 13.05 20.58
C ASP A 645 31.80 13.24 19.47
N ALA A 646 31.58 12.70 18.27
CA ALA A 646 32.56 12.72 17.18
C ALA A 646 32.37 13.91 16.23
N THR A 647 31.13 14.31 15.97
CA THR A 647 30.80 15.38 15.01
C THR A 647 30.50 16.71 15.68
N HIS A 648 30.31 16.72 17.00
CA HIS A 648 29.84 17.87 17.80
C HIS A 648 28.49 18.44 17.35
N VAL A 649 27.75 17.70 16.52
CA VAL A 649 26.43 18.11 16.06
C VAL A 649 25.38 17.76 17.13
N LYS A 650 24.58 18.76 17.50
CA LYS A 650 23.39 18.58 18.34
C LYS A 650 22.24 18.00 17.51
N TYR A 651 21.72 16.86 17.94
CA TYR A 651 20.59 16.16 17.30
C TYR A 651 19.35 16.22 18.20
N PRO A 652 18.25 16.86 17.76
CA PRO A 652 16.96 16.71 18.41
C PRO A 652 16.36 15.35 18.03
N LEU A 653 16.28 14.44 18.99
CA LEU A 653 15.50 13.21 18.90
C LEU A 653 14.05 13.51 19.24
N ALA A 654 13.14 12.91 18.49
CA ALA A 654 11.72 13.18 18.60
C ALA A 654 10.91 11.89 18.44
N ASP A 655 10.31 11.42 19.53
CA ASP A 655 9.39 10.29 19.53
C ASP A 655 8.47 10.34 20.77
N TYR A 656 7.23 9.89 20.67
CA TYR A 656 6.31 9.90 21.82
C TYR A 656 6.76 8.95 22.93
N GLU A 657 7.59 7.97 22.63
CA GLU A 657 8.26 7.13 23.63
C GLU A 657 9.19 7.94 24.55
N LEU A 658 9.66 9.12 24.12
CA LEU A 658 10.50 10.01 24.94
C LEU A 658 9.69 10.90 25.90
N THR A 659 8.35 10.89 25.83
CA THR A 659 7.51 11.67 26.75
C THR A 659 7.57 11.05 28.16
N PRO A 660 7.94 11.83 29.20
CA PRO A 660 7.87 11.35 30.58
C PRO A 660 6.46 10.92 30.94
N GLN A 661 6.32 9.89 31.79
CA GLN A 661 5.01 9.46 32.26
C GLN A 661 4.45 10.45 33.29
N VAL A 662 5.33 11.04 34.10
CA VAL A 662 4.98 12.00 35.15
C VAL A 662 5.86 13.24 35.03
N ALA A 663 5.25 14.42 35.14
CA ALA A 663 5.95 15.69 35.34
C ALA A 663 5.61 16.26 36.72
N ILE A 664 6.62 16.72 37.48
CA ILE A 664 6.43 17.42 38.76
C ILE A 664 7.05 18.81 38.63
N VAL A 665 6.19 19.81 38.42
CA VAL A 665 6.53 21.22 38.19
C VAL A 665 6.48 21.97 39.52
N ASP A 666 7.46 21.69 40.38
CA ASP A 666 7.55 22.26 41.72
C ASP A 666 8.31 23.60 41.71
N GLN A 667 7.57 24.67 41.97
CA GLN A 667 8.04 26.06 41.93
C GLN A 667 9.18 26.35 42.94
N SER A 668 9.34 25.53 43.97
CA SER A 668 10.40 25.72 44.97
C SER A 668 11.81 25.53 44.40
N PHE A 669 11.95 24.81 43.28
CA PHE A 669 13.25 24.54 42.65
C PHE A 669 13.80 25.69 41.80
N VAL A 670 12.97 26.68 41.43
CA VAL A 670 13.41 27.79 40.57
C VAL A 670 13.82 29.05 41.33
N MET A 671 13.64 29.07 42.65
CA MET A 671 13.83 30.26 43.49
C MET A 671 15.28 30.75 43.53
N THR A 672 16.25 29.85 43.47
CA THR A 672 17.68 30.18 43.58
C THR A 672 18.40 30.26 42.23
N VAL A 673 17.67 30.09 41.11
CA VAL A 673 18.27 30.06 39.77
C VAL A 673 18.96 31.39 39.45
N PRO A 674 20.24 31.39 38.99
CA PRO A 674 20.99 32.61 38.70
C PRO A 674 20.34 33.49 37.62
N LYS A 675 20.55 34.82 37.73
CA LYS A 675 19.96 35.82 36.83
C LYS A 675 20.17 35.52 35.33
N GLN A 676 21.37 35.11 34.95
CA GLN A 676 21.70 34.82 33.56
C GLN A 676 20.89 33.62 33.03
N THR A 677 20.76 32.56 33.83
CA THR A 677 19.95 31.39 33.47
C THR A 677 18.48 31.76 33.34
N VAL A 678 17.95 32.63 34.22
CA VAL A 678 16.56 33.14 34.12
C VAL A 678 16.32 33.87 32.80
N ALA A 679 17.25 34.73 32.40
CA ALA A 679 17.14 35.48 31.15
C ALA A 679 17.10 34.52 29.94
N TYR A 680 18.07 33.61 29.86
CA TYR A 680 18.15 32.67 28.74
C TYR A 680 16.97 31.70 28.70
N SER A 681 16.61 31.10 29.83
CA SER A 681 15.51 30.12 29.88
C SER A 681 14.15 30.81 29.64
N GLY A 682 13.95 32.03 30.14
CA GLY A 682 12.72 32.78 29.90
C GLY A 682 12.50 33.15 28.45
N LEU A 683 13.56 33.56 27.73
CA LEU A 683 13.50 33.89 26.30
C LEU A 683 13.33 32.63 25.44
N ASP A 684 13.93 31.52 25.85
CA ASP A 684 13.72 30.20 25.23
C ASP A 684 12.24 29.76 25.31
N SER A 685 11.65 29.86 26.51
CA SER A 685 10.22 29.60 26.73
C SER A 685 9.32 30.49 25.87
N LEU A 686 9.72 31.76 25.66
CA LEU A 686 8.99 32.68 24.79
C LEU A 686 9.03 32.19 23.34
N SER A 687 10.19 31.76 22.86
CA SER A 687 10.33 31.20 21.51
C SER A 687 9.47 29.94 21.33
N HIS A 688 9.51 29.02 22.29
CA HIS A 688 8.67 27.81 22.28
C HIS A 688 7.19 28.17 22.08
N ALA A 689 6.68 29.15 22.83
CA ALA A 689 5.30 29.56 22.75
C ALA A 689 4.97 30.30 21.43
N LEU A 690 5.84 31.21 20.96
CA LEU A 690 5.65 31.94 19.71
C LEU A 690 5.67 31.00 18.50
N GLU A 691 6.68 30.13 18.39
CA GLU A 691 6.83 29.23 17.25
C GLU A 691 5.74 28.17 17.20
N SER A 692 5.38 27.59 18.36
CA SER A 692 4.29 26.61 18.41
C SER A 692 2.92 27.22 18.06
N TYR A 693 2.73 28.52 18.28
CA TYR A 693 1.49 29.22 17.89
C TYR A 693 1.37 29.40 16.36
N VAL A 694 2.49 29.71 15.69
CA VAL A 694 2.54 29.98 14.24
C VAL A 694 2.93 28.77 13.40
N SER A 695 3.28 27.65 14.04
CA SER A 695 3.72 26.43 13.37
C SER A 695 2.69 25.88 12.39
N VAL A 696 3.18 25.17 11.37
CA VAL A 696 2.32 24.42 10.43
C VAL A 696 1.51 23.31 11.11
N MET A 697 1.86 22.91 12.34
CA MET A 697 1.16 21.92 13.15
C MET A 697 0.29 22.51 14.27
N ALA A 698 0.24 23.84 14.39
CA ALA A 698 -0.60 24.52 15.37
C ALA A 698 -2.09 24.14 15.22
N SER A 699 -2.81 24.11 16.35
CA SER A 699 -4.22 23.78 16.41
C SER A 699 -4.93 24.61 17.47
N ASP A 700 -6.27 24.59 17.45
CA ASP A 700 -7.08 25.24 18.47
C ASP A 700 -6.88 24.65 19.88
N PHE A 701 -6.29 23.46 19.98
CA PHE A 701 -5.92 22.85 21.27
C PHE A 701 -4.57 23.36 21.80
N THR A 702 -3.60 23.68 20.93
CA THR A 702 -2.25 24.08 21.34
C THR A 702 -2.13 25.59 21.54
N ARG A 703 -2.84 26.37 20.72
CA ARG A 703 -2.82 27.84 20.73
C ARG A 703 -3.16 28.48 22.09
N PRO A 704 -4.14 28.00 22.87
CA PRO A 704 -4.43 28.56 24.19
C PRO A 704 -3.25 28.45 25.18
N TRP A 705 -2.53 27.33 25.18
CA TRP A 705 -1.35 27.16 26.04
C TRP A 705 -0.23 28.11 25.63
N ALA A 706 0.01 28.26 24.32
CA ALA A 706 0.97 29.21 23.80
C ALA A 706 0.64 30.66 24.19
N LEU A 707 -0.61 31.11 24.01
CA LEU A 707 -1.02 32.47 24.37
C LEU A 707 -0.86 32.75 25.87
N GLN A 708 -1.29 31.81 26.70
CA GLN A 708 -1.16 31.94 28.15
C GLN A 708 0.32 31.98 28.57
N ALA A 709 1.17 31.14 27.98
CA ALA A 709 2.61 31.16 28.24
C ALA A 709 3.24 32.50 27.82
N ILE A 710 2.93 33.00 26.61
CA ILE A 710 3.43 34.29 26.12
C ILE A 710 3.07 35.42 27.08
N LYS A 711 1.79 35.49 27.49
CA LYS A 711 1.31 36.52 28.43
C LYS A 711 2.05 36.46 29.77
N LEU A 712 2.13 35.29 30.38
CA LEU A 712 2.85 35.12 31.66
C LEU A 712 4.32 35.53 31.54
N ILE A 713 4.97 35.23 30.42
CA ILE A 713 6.39 35.60 30.21
C ILE A 713 6.56 37.11 30.12
N PHE A 714 5.74 37.81 29.33
CA PHE A 714 5.79 39.27 29.23
C PHE A 714 5.50 39.95 30.57
N GLU A 715 4.58 39.42 31.36
CA GLU A 715 4.20 39.99 32.66
C GLU A 715 5.25 39.75 33.76
N ASN A 716 6.06 38.69 33.67
CA ASN A 716 6.84 38.22 34.83
C ASN A 716 8.35 38.10 34.62
N LEU A 717 8.86 37.98 33.40
CA LEU A 717 10.29 37.66 33.19
C LEU A 717 11.23 38.71 33.78
N THR A 718 10.94 40.01 33.62
CA THR A 718 11.77 41.09 34.18
C THR A 718 11.82 41.06 35.71
N ALA A 719 10.67 40.87 36.36
CA ALA A 719 10.59 40.76 37.83
C ALA A 719 11.30 39.49 38.33
N SER A 720 11.14 38.37 37.63
CA SER A 720 11.84 37.11 37.90
C SER A 720 13.37 37.25 37.80
N TYR A 721 13.87 37.97 36.80
CA TYR A 721 15.28 38.28 36.61
C TYR A 721 15.83 39.18 37.73
N ASN A 722 15.05 40.16 38.18
CA ASN A 722 15.45 41.09 39.22
C ASN A 722 15.33 40.54 40.65
N TYR A 723 14.64 39.42 40.84
CA TYR A 723 14.51 38.75 42.14
C TYR A 723 15.87 38.41 42.75
N ASP A 724 16.03 38.77 44.02
CA ASP A 724 17.20 38.44 44.84
C ASP A 724 16.81 37.35 45.86
N PRO A 725 17.34 36.11 45.73
CA PRO A 725 17.03 35.04 46.67
C PRO A 725 17.56 35.29 48.09
N THR A 726 18.52 36.21 48.26
CA THR A 726 19.03 36.60 49.59
C THR A 726 18.14 37.64 50.28
N HIS A 727 17.29 38.34 49.52
CA HIS A 727 16.31 39.32 50.02
C HIS A 727 14.94 39.08 49.36
N PRO A 728 14.27 37.96 49.70
CA PRO A 728 13.07 37.55 48.99
C PRO A 728 11.93 38.54 49.17
N ASN A 729 11.22 38.84 48.08
CA ASN A 729 9.99 39.61 48.08
C ASN A 729 8.87 38.85 47.34
N LYS A 730 7.61 39.20 47.66
CA LYS A 730 6.43 38.49 47.15
C LYS A 730 6.28 38.60 45.63
N GLU A 731 6.60 39.76 45.06
CA GLU A 731 6.51 40.01 43.61
C GLU A 731 7.46 39.10 42.82
N GLY A 732 8.74 39.04 43.21
CA GLY A 732 9.73 38.21 42.54
C GLY A 732 9.48 36.72 42.73
N GLN A 733 8.98 36.29 43.90
CA GLN A 733 8.55 34.90 44.11
C GLN A 733 7.37 34.50 43.20
N ALA A 734 6.37 35.38 43.08
CA ALA A 734 5.25 35.18 42.16
C ALA A 734 5.73 35.16 40.71
N ALA A 735 6.67 36.04 40.35
CA ALA A 735 7.24 36.09 39.01
C ALA A 735 8.02 34.81 38.66
N ARG A 736 8.82 34.27 39.59
CA ARG A 736 9.53 32.98 39.43
C ARG A 736 8.56 31.83 39.22
N THR A 737 7.52 31.79 40.04
CA THR A 737 6.42 30.82 39.95
C THR A 737 5.74 30.87 38.59
N ASN A 738 5.32 32.06 38.16
CA ASN A 738 4.61 32.26 36.90
C ASN A 738 5.49 31.90 35.69
N MET A 739 6.78 32.22 35.73
CA MET A 739 7.73 31.82 34.68
C MET A 739 7.87 30.31 34.58
N HIS A 740 7.87 29.59 35.70
CA HIS A 740 7.96 28.13 35.72
C HIS A 740 6.72 27.49 35.08
N THR A 741 5.54 27.97 35.47
CA THR A 741 4.26 27.57 34.83
C THR A 741 4.25 27.91 33.34
N ALA A 742 4.74 29.08 32.95
CA ALA A 742 4.77 29.50 31.54
C ALA A 742 5.66 28.60 30.69
N ALA A 743 6.81 28.18 31.21
CA ALA A 743 7.72 27.26 30.53
C ALA A 743 7.04 25.90 30.27
N THR A 744 6.35 25.34 31.26
CA THR A 744 5.60 24.09 31.08
C THR A 744 4.45 24.24 30.09
N LEU A 745 3.69 25.35 30.14
CA LEU A 745 2.63 25.62 29.16
C LEU A 745 3.17 25.75 27.73
N ALA A 746 4.31 26.42 27.55
CA ALA A 746 5.01 26.48 26.27
C ALA A 746 5.42 25.07 25.83
N GLY A 747 5.97 24.26 26.74
CA GLY A 747 6.27 22.84 26.59
C GLY A 747 5.09 22.02 26.06
N MET A 748 3.94 22.12 26.71
CA MET A 748 2.71 21.42 26.32
C MET A 748 2.27 21.79 24.90
N SER A 749 2.41 23.07 24.53
CA SER A 749 2.11 23.57 23.19
C SER A 749 3.05 22.97 22.14
N PHE A 750 4.37 23.14 22.29
CA PHE A 750 5.32 22.72 21.26
C PHE A 750 5.51 21.19 21.21
N ALA A 751 5.23 20.46 22.30
CA ALA A 751 5.14 19.00 22.29
C ALA A 751 4.18 18.48 21.20
N ASN A 752 3.16 19.26 20.84
CA ASN A 752 2.10 18.88 19.92
C ASN A 752 2.10 19.71 18.62
N ALA A 753 2.56 20.95 18.67
CA ALA A 753 2.63 21.86 17.53
C ALA A 753 4.05 22.03 16.95
N PHE A 754 5.09 21.45 17.56
CA PHE A 754 6.47 21.53 17.09
C PHE A 754 7.01 22.97 17.07
N LEU A 755 8.27 23.11 16.69
CA LEU A 755 9.01 24.38 16.61
C LEU A 755 9.36 24.71 15.16
N GLY A 756 9.87 25.93 14.94
CA GLY A 756 10.17 26.47 13.63
C GLY A 756 11.65 26.76 13.41
N ILE A 757 11.93 27.67 12.49
CA ILE A 757 13.30 27.98 12.08
C ILE A 757 14.09 28.78 13.12
N ASN A 758 13.45 29.36 14.14
CA ASN A 758 14.21 30.04 15.19
C ASN A 758 15.09 29.04 15.94
N HIS A 759 14.52 27.89 16.30
CA HIS A 759 15.26 26.78 16.88
C HIS A 759 16.29 26.20 15.92
N SER A 760 15.96 26.04 14.64
CA SER A 760 16.93 25.57 13.65
C SER A 760 18.16 26.47 13.55
N LEU A 761 17.97 27.80 13.53
CA LEU A 761 19.07 28.77 13.52
C LEU A 761 19.87 28.66 14.82
N ALA A 762 19.19 28.69 15.98
CA ALA A 762 19.83 28.65 17.29
C ALA A 762 20.60 27.36 17.57
N HIS A 763 20.12 26.19 17.10
CA HIS A 763 20.85 24.92 17.23
C HIS A 763 22.20 24.97 16.50
N LYS A 764 22.26 25.60 15.33
CA LYS A 764 23.47 25.60 14.49
C LYS A 764 24.42 26.72 14.86
N THR A 765 23.91 27.94 15.11
CA THR A 765 24.76 29.04 15.59
C THR A 765 25.26 28.80 17.00
N GLY A 766 24.43 28.26 17.88
CA GLY A 766 24.83 27.88 19.24
C GLY A 766 25.90 26.80 19.28
N GLY A 767 25.82 25.80 18.39
CA GLY A 767 26.84 24.75 18.27
C GLY A 767 28.13 25.19 17.60
N GLU A 768 28.09 26.10 16.62
CA GLU A 768 29.29 26.58 15.93
C GLU A 768 30.08 27.63 16.74
N PHE A 769 29.39 28.45 17.54
CA PHE A 769 29.99 29.59 18.24
C PHE A 769 29.96 29.46 19.78
N ASP A 770 29.64 28.27 20.30
CA ASP A 770 29.53 27.99 21.74
C ASP A 770 28.61 28.97 22.49
N LEU A 771 27.54 29.44 21.83
CA LEU A 771 26.57 30.35 22.44
C LEU A 771 25.58 29.55 23.32
N PRO A 772 25.26 30.04 24.54
CA PRO A 772 24.15 29.50 25.32
C PRO A 772 22.85 29.46 24.51
N HIS A 773 22.08 28.37 24.62
CA HIS A 773 20.92 28.14 23.74
C HIS A 773 19.90 29.30 23.74
N GLY A 774 19.46 29.75 24.92
CA GLY A 774 18.51 30.86 25.04
C GLY A 774 19.05 32.21 24.52
N LEU A 775 20.37 32.40 24.48
CA LEU A 775 20.99 33.56 23.84
C LEU A 775 20.90 33.46 22.32
N ALA A 776 21.26 32.31 21.74
CA ALA A 776 21.15 32.07 20.31
C ALA A 776 19.70 32.19 19.81
N ILE A 777 18.73 31.72 20.61
CA ILE A 777 17.29 31.92 20.37
C ILE A 777 16.92 33.41 20.37
N ALA A 778 17.38 34.18 21.37
CA ALA A 778 17.08 35.60 21.46
C ALA A 778 17.66 36.42 20.30
N ILE A 779 18.83 36.03 19.78
CA ILE A 779 19.48 36.64 18.61
C ILE A 779 18.64 36.39 17.35
N ALA A 780 18.21 35.15 17.09
CA ALA A 780 17.50 34.81 15.86
C ALA A 780 16.01 35.23 15.84
N MET A 781 15.36 35.27 17.01
CA MET A 781 13.91 35.48 17.18
C MET A 781 13.34 36.69 16.40
N PRO A 782 13.85 37.93 16.54
CA PRO A 782 13.25 39.09 15.86
C PRO A 782 13.30 38.96 14.33
N HIS A 783 14.38 38.39 13.78
CA HIS A 783 14.55 38.18 12.34
C HIS A 783 13.59 37.12 11.81
N VAL A 784 13.39 36.03 12.57
CA VAL A 784 12.47 34.96 12.20
C VAL A 784 11.02 35.41 12.23
N ILE A 785 10.62 36.19 13.25
CA ILE A 785 9.27 36.77 13.31
C ILE A 785 9.05 37.69 12.10
N ALA A 786 9.98 38.60 11.81
CA ALA A 786 9.88 39.50 10.66
C ALA A 786 9.81 38.72 9.32
N PHE A 787 10.61 37.66 9.18
CA PHE A 787 10.60 36.78 8.01
C PHE A 787 9.28 36.03 7.82
N ASN A 788 8.69 35.53 8.91
CA ASN A 788 7.44 34.79 8.86
C ASN A 788 6.23 35.74 8.72
N ALA A 789 6.24 36.90 9.37
CA ALA A 789 5.09 37.80 9.48
C ALA A 789 4.88 38.70 8.26
N VAL A 790 4.93 38.12 7.06
CA VAL A 790 4.73 38.81 5.78
C VAL A 790 3.45 38.31 5.10
N SER A 791 2.56 39.22 4.74
CA SER A 791 1.46 38.93 3.80
C SER A 791 1.97 38.88 2.36
N GLY A 792 1.53 37.90 1.57
CA GLY A 792 1.73 37.90 0.12
C GLY A 792 2.57 36.75 -0.42
N ASN A 793 3.61 37.07 -1.21
CA ASN A 793 4.41 36.08 -1.94
C ASN A 793 5.46 35.42 -1.04
N VAL A 794 5.02 34.44 -0.26
CA VAL A 794 5.89 33.57 0.55
C VAL A 794 5.88 32.15 0.01
N LYS A 795 7.04 31.49 0.03
CA LYS A 795 7.12 30.04 -0.21
C LYS A 795 6.53 29.32 1.00
N ARG A 796 5.40 28.65 0.79
CA ARG A 796 4.64 27.97 1.85
C ARG A 796 5.26 26.60 2.12
N THR A 797 5.27 26.18 3.37
CA THR A 797 5.61 24.80 3.72
C THR A 797 4.63 23.84 3.02
N PRO A 798 5.09 22.76 2.35
CA PRO A 798 4.24 21.96 1.44
C PRO A 798 3.12 21.14 2.11
N PHE A 799 3.13 21.03 3.44
CA PHE A 799 2.18 20.22 4.21
C PHE A 799 1.58 21.00 5.38
N PRO A 800 1.04 22.20 5.17
CA PRO A 800 0.47 22.97 6.24
C PRO A 800 -0.90 22.43 6.63
N ARG A 801 -1.27 22.62 7.90
CA ARG A 801 -2.63 22.32 8.37
C ARG A 801 -3.63 23.42 8.04
N TYR A 802 -3.15 24.66 7.91
CA TYR A 802 -3.94 25.77 7.41
C TYR A 802 -4.27 25.61 5.93
N GLU A 803 -5.37 26.20 5.50
CA GLU A 803 -5.74 26.27 4.08
C GLU A 803 -5.05 27.43 3.37
N THR A 804 -4.82 28.52 4.09
CA THR A 804 -4.18 29.76 3.63
C THR A 804 -3.09 30.15 4.60
N TYR A 805 -2.06 30.85 4.13
CA TYR A 805 -0.95 31.27 4.98
C TYR A 805 -1.41 32.28 6.03
N THR A 806 -1.18 32.00 7.32
CA THR A 806 -1.72 32.80 8.45
C THR A 806 -0.68 33.52 9.31
N ALA A 807 0.63 33.33 9.09
CA ALA A 807 1.65 33.73 10.08
C ALA A 807 1.58 35.22 10.49
N GLN A 808 1.40 36.17 9.56
CA GLN A 808 1.27 37.59 9.91
C GLN A 808 0.06 37.84 10.83
N LYS A 809 -1.09 37.27 10.49
CA LYS A 809 -2.29 37.33 11.32
C LYS A 809 -2.05 36.66 12.68
N ASP A 810 -1.41 35.50 12.70
CA ASP A 810 -1.16 34.75 13.93
C ASP A 810 -0.26 35.55 14.89
N TYR A 811 0.81 36.20 14.40
CA TYR A 811 1.61 37.13 15.21
C TYR A 811 0.82 38.37 15.64
N ALA A 812 -0.05 38.91 14.79
CA ALA A 812 -0.93 40.02 15.16
C ALA A 812 -1.95 39.62 16.24
N ASP A 813 -2.45 38.39 16.23
CA ASP A 813 -3.35 37.87 17.28
C ASP A 813 -2.64 37.76 18.62
N ILE A 814 -1.36 37.38 18.63
CA ILE A 814 -0.52 37.41 19.84
C ILE A 814 -0.42 38.85 20.37
N ALA A 815 -0.14 39.82 19.49
CA ALA A 815 -0.06 41.23 19.87
C ALA A 815 -1.39 41.75 20.47
N ARG A 816 -2.53 41.39 19.86
CA ARG A 816 -3.86 41.71 20.38
C ARG A 816 -4.10 41.09 21.76
N TYR A 817 -3.72 39.84 21.95
CA TYR A 817 -3.89 39.13 23.22
C TYR A 817 -3.09 39.79 24.36
N LEU A 818 -1.95 40.38 24.04
CA LEU A 818 -1.12 41.17 24.97
C LEU A 818 -1.63 42.60 25.19
N GLY A 819 -2.69 43.03 24.50
CA GLY A 819 -3.22 44.39 24.58
C GLY A 819 -2.36 45.44 23.86
N LEU A 820 -1.57 45.04 22.87
CA LEU A 820 -0.80 45.96 22.03
C LEU A 820 -1.71 46.62 20.99
N ASN A 821 -1.42 47.88 20.65
CA ASN A 821 -2.18 48.68 19.70
C ASN A 821 -1.53 48.70 18.31
N GLY A 822 -2.35 48.69 17.25
CA GLY A 822 -1.95 48.84 15.85
C GLY A 822 -3.19 48.94 14.96
N GLU A 823 -3.09 49.59 13.79
CA GLU A 823 -4.24 49.82 12.90
C GLU A 823 -4.53 48.59 12.00
N ASN A 824 -3.51 47.78 11.73
CA ASN A 824 -3.60 46.56 10.93
C ASN A 824 -2.63 45.47 11.46
N ASP A 825 -2.66 44.27 10.85
CA ASP A 825 -1.83 43.13 11.28
C ASP A 825 -0.32 43.44 11.21
N SER A 826 0.14 44.22 10.22
CA SER A 826 1.56 44.60 10.11
C SER A 826 1.99 45.52 11.24
N ASP A 827 1.16 46.49 11.63
CA ASP A 827 1.46 47.39 12.75
C ASP A 827 1.51 46.64 14.07
N LEU A 828 0.61 45.67 14.26
CA LEU A 828 0.57 44.81 15.44
C LEU A 828 1.81 43.91 15.53
N VAL A 829 2.29 43.37 14.42
CA VAL A 829 3.56 42.63 14.35
C VAL A 829 4.74 43.54 14.73
N ALA A 830 4.78 44.76 14.21
CA ALA A 830 5.82 45.73 14.57
C ALA A 830 5.78 46.11 16.06
N ALA A 831 4.58 46.26 16.63
CA ALA A 831 4.38 46.49 18.05
C ALA A 831 4.88 45.30 18.90
N LEU A 832 4.60 44.07 18.47
CA LEU A 832 5.09 42.85 19.13
C LEU A 832 6.62 42.78 19.11
N LEU A 833 7.26 42.99 17.95
CA LEU A 833 8.72 43.04 17.84
C LEU A 833 9.36 44.09 18.75
N LYS A 834 8.74 45.26 18.85
CA LYS A 834 9.19 46.33 19.76
C LYS A 834 9.06 45.91 21.23
N GLU A 835 7.99 45.21 21.60
CA GLU A 835 7.80 44.75 22.97
C GLU A 835 8.79 43.63 23.34
N ILE A 836 9.07 42.70 22.42
CA ILE A 836 10.13 41.69 22.57
C ILE A 836 11.48 42.37 22.78
N ALA A 837 11.81 43.40 21.98
CA ALA A 837 13.07 44.11 22.12
C ALA A 837 13.22 44.82 23.48
N LYS A 838 12.13 45.39 24.03
CA LYS A 838 12.13 45.93 25.40
C LYS A 838 12.36 44.84 26.45
N LEU A 839 11.69 43.70 26.29
CA LEU A 839 11.82 42.57 27.21
C LEU A 839 13.26 42.05 27.25
N VAL A 840 13.86 41.78 26.08
CA VAL A 840 15.26 41.35 25.94
C VAL A 840 16.23 42.33 26.62
N LYS A 841 16.03 43.64 26.41
CA LYS A 841 16.84 44.68 27.06
C LYS A 841 16.66 44.69 28.58
N SER A 842 15.45 44.46 29.08
CA SER A 842 15.14 44.49 30.52
C SER A 842 15.84 43.39 31.32
N VAL A 843 16.27 42.30 30.66
CA VAL A 843 17.03 41.19 31.25
C VAL A 843 18.51 41.20 30.85
N ASN A 844 18.99 42.34 30.36
CA ASN A 844 20.40 42.61 30.02
C ASN A 844 20.99 41.64 28.99
N ILE A 845 20.24 41.34 27.92
CA ILE A 845 20.72 40.54 26.78
C ILE A 845 21.01 41.45 25.58
N ASN A 846 22.15 41.21 24.93
CA ASN A 846 22.49 41.82 23.65
C ASN A 846 22.17 40.83 22.51
N PRO A 847 21.15 41.07 21.67
CA PRO A 847 20.67 40.09 20.69
C PRO A 847 21.38 40.18 19.34
N THR A 848 22.72 40.34 19.32
CA THR A 848 23.51 40.23 18.08
C THR A 848 24.73 39.33 18.27
N LEU A 849 25.20 38.67 17.20
CA LEU A 849 26.41 37.85 17.24
C LEU A 849 27.64 38.70 17.59
N SER A 850 27.77 39.87 16.97
CA SER A 850 28.84 40.84 17.22
C SER A 850 28.88 41.31 18.68
N GLY A 851 27.71 41.51 19.28
CA GLY A 851 27.53 41.92 20.67
C GLY A 851 27.94 40.88 21.71
N ASN A 852 28.13 39.62 21.28
CA ASN A 852 28.53 38.49 22.12
C ASN A 852 29.92 37.96 21.73
N GLY A 853 30.74 38.77 21.05
CA GLY A 853 32.15 38.48 20.81
C GLY A 853 32.43 37.58 19.59
N ILE A 854 31.45 37.35 18.72
CA ILE A 854 31.66 36.54 17.51
C ILE A 854 32.35 37.38 16.44
N ASP A 855 33.48 36.87 15.95
CA ASP A 855 34.25 37.51 14.89
C ASP A 855 33.58 37.38 13.51
N LYS A 856 33.58 38.47 12.74
CA LYS A 856 32.92 38.54 11.43
C LYS A 856 33.57 37.62 10.40
N GLN A 857 34.89 37.48 10.44
CA GLN A 857 35.62 36.64 9.50
C GLN A 857 35.33 35.16 9.77
N HIS A 858 35.31 34.77 11.05
CA HIS A 858 34.89 33.43 11.45
C HIS A 858 33.44 33.12 11.00
N PHE A 859 32.51 34.05 11.25
CA PHE A 859 31.12 33.91 10.79
C PHE A 859 31.00 33.74 9.27
N GLU A 860 31.62 34.62 8.47
CA GLU A 860 31.52 34.51 6.99
C GLU A 860 32.17 33.22 6.45
N SER A 861 33.21 32.70 7.12
CA SER A 861 33.86 31.44 6.69
C SER A 861 33.03 30.17 6.98
N THR A 862 32.06 30.24 7.89
CA THR A 862 31.20 29.10 8.29
C THR A 862 29.78 29.20 7.71
N LEU A 863 29.44 30.35 7.10
CA LEU A 863 28.10 30.68 6.64
C LEU A 863 27.47 29.63 5.69
N ASP A 864 28.20 29.18 4.67
CA ASP A 864 27.65 28.20 3.70
C ASP A 864 27.35 26.84 4.35
N LYS A 865 28.22 26.39 5.27
CA LYS A 865 28.00 25.18 6.07
C LYS A 865 26.76 25.33 6.97
N LEU A 866 26.61 26.49 7.62
CA LEU A 866 25.48 26.77 8.52
C LEU A 866 24.14 26.77 7.76
N VAL A 867 24.09 27.32 6.55
CA VAL A 867 22.87 27.33 5.71
C VAL A 867 22.34 25.92 5.51
N ASP A 868 23.20 24.99 5.10
CA ASP A 868 22.81 23.60 4.87
C ASP A 868 22.41 22.92 6.18
N LEU A 869 23.13 23.16 7.28
CA LEU A 869 22.81 22.58 8.58
C LEU A 869 21.46 23.07 9.13
N VAL A 870 21.13 24.35 8.96
CA VAL A 870 19.85 24.95 9.38
C VAL A 870 18.71 24.41 8.53
N TYR A 871 18.87 24.38 7.20
CA TYR A 871 17.85 23.79 6.33
C TYR A 871 17.58 22.32 6.68
N ASN A 872 18.65 21.61 7.08
CA ASN A 872 18.61 20.22 7.48
C ASN A 872 18.09 19.96 8.90
N ASP A 873 17.81 20.97 9.72
CA ASP A 873 17.31 20.75 11.07
C ASP A 873 15.85 20.24 11.07
N GLN A 874 15.48 19.42 12.07
CA GLN A 874 14.13 18.84 12.19
C GLN A 874 13.06 19.88 12.50
N CYS A 875 13.43 21.07 13.02
CA CYS A 875 12.49 22.15 13.32
C CYS A 875 12.11 22.96 12.06
N THR A 876 12.95 23.00 11.03
CA THR A 876 12.71 23.78 9.80
C THR A 876 11.39 23.41 9.09
N PRO A 877 11.04 22.11 8.94
CA PRO A 877 9.73 21.68 8.46
C PRO A 877 8.51 22.18 9.24
N GLY A 878 8.67 22.55 10.51
CA GLY A 878 7.59 23.07 11.36
C GLY A 878 7.27 24.54 11.12
N ASN A 879 8.19 25.27 10.47
CA ASN A 879 8.04 26.71 10.24
C ASN A 879 6.90 27.02 9.24
N PRO A 880 6.05 28.05 9.45
CA PRO A 880 4.96 28.39 8.54
C PRO A 880 5.44 28.74 7.12
N ARG A 881 6.60 29.40 7.01
CA ARG A 881 7.25 29.71 5.74
C ARG A 881 8.35 28.70 5.46
N GLN A 882 8.36 28.09 4.29
CA GLN A 882 9.50 27.27 3.88
C GLN A 882 10.59 28.21 3.37
N PRO A 883 11.74 28.32 4.06
CA PRO A 883 12.81 29.19 3.61
C PRO A 883 13.52 28.60 2.39
N SER A 884 14.04 29.46 1.51
CA SER A 884 15.10 29.11 0.57
C SER A 884 16.46 29.12 1.27
N LEU A 885 17.48 28.49 0.67
CA LEU A 885 18.85 28.54 1.21
C LEU A 885 19.38 29.99 1.25
N ASP A 886 19.06 30.81 0.25
CA ASP A 886 19.43 32.23 0.23
C ASP A 886 18.75 33.03 1.34
N GLU A 887 17.48 32.73 1.64
CA GLU A 887 16.76 33.36 2.74
C GLU A 887 17.35 32.95 4.10
N ILE A 888 17.75 31.69 4.27
CA ILE A 888 18.49 31.25 5.48
C ILE A 888 19.82 32.00 5.59
N LYS A 889 20.55 32.14 4.47
CA LYS A 889 21.82 32.87 4.42
C LYS A 889 21.64 34.34 4.84
N GLN A 890 20.55 34.96 4.38
CA GLN A 890 20.21 36.33 4.78
C GLN A 890 19.83 36.40 6.27
N LEU A 891 18.99 35.48 6.76
CA LEU A 891 18.62 35.40 8.18
C LEU A 891 19.82 35.22 9.10
N LEU A 892 20.85 34.47 8.67
CA LEU A 892 22.10 34.34 9.41
C LEU A 892 22.89 35.64 9.43
N ARG A 893 22.94 36.37 8.30
CA ARG A 893 23.63 37.66 8.22
C ARG A 893 22.94 38.75 9.04
N ASP A 894 21.62 38.73 9.10
CA ASP A 894 20.83 39.71 9.84
C ASP A 894 21.09 39.64 11.36
N GLN A 895 21.59 38.50 11.87
CA GLN A 895 21.94 38.29 13.27
C GLN A 895 23.25 38.96 13.70
N PHE A 896 24.07 39.42 12.76
CA PHE A 896 25.39 40.02 13.03
C PHE A 896 25.29 41.53 13.26
#